data_AF-A0A2B0MQ30-F1
#
_entry.id   AF-A0A2B0MQ30-F1
#
_cell.length_a   1.000
_cell.length_b   1.000
_cell.length_c   1.000
_cell.angle_alpha   90.00
_cell.angle_beta   90.00
_cell.angle_gamma   90.00
#
_symmetry.space_group_name_H-M   'P 1'
#
loop_
_entity.id
_entity.type
_entity.pdbx_description
1 polymer ?
#
loop_
_entity_poly.entity_id
_entity_poly.type
_entity_poly.pdbx_seq_one_letter_code
_entity_poly.pdbx_strand_id
1 'polypeptide(L)'
;MTQQLAVNTVIQWIDSSSSDVVQVERVLWIDAIGEQLVVIALNDAKALPMLKSSEEYVENHLGKQFKIIEWIDQFNLPLEERDALPTTYLEKRDEAWEIIKHLVKDEPSIYDPRLRGVMIRELQERISVHKSTIYRYLRRYWKSGKVIDSLIPHYKNSGGYGKEKSSSEVKRGRPTKVVEEPVGINITEGIKHSFQAGISLFYNTKSQPNIKRAYKKTMAKFFNIGFKVEEDKQIPVLPPREQLPTYEQFYYWFRKKQDLEKSLQARVGKHAFNLKHRPILGSSTTESFGPGSRFQIDATVADIYLVNEFNREWIIGRPIIYIVMDVFSRMVAGFYVGLEGPSWLGAMMALLSTSMDKVKFCSSYGVDISYEDWPIHHLPQIILADRGEFEGTKPKGLKDSLKVEIELAAPYRADWKGIVEQQFRLLNLRSVKWLPGAVEARKRERGERDYRLDATLTLNEFTQVIIHSILYHNNLHYMKGYDRNQFMVANDVLPIPRVLWRWGVECRNGRLRTEAEDIVKLALMPRGIATVTRSGIVFKGMAYSCNLAIREQWYTTAGYRGSWKIPVVYDVRNANEIYLLVNNGRRFEKCHLSDKAERYYNKRFEEIEELHALERQLEKEGAYNNLVSQIELDTKVEAITEKAMKETQTAVENSNLSRNQRLKNINKNREMQKEENRKTEAFVLGENEQEQKKESVSQSVQDESIEYVAPAEKIDKLKSILAELDGEHA
;
A
#
# COMPACT_ATOMS: atom_id res chain seq x y z
N MET A 1 59.84 22.41 -40.51
CA MET A 1 58.49 22.08 -40.01
C MET A 1 58.21 20.59 -40.21
N THR A 2 59.03 19.72 -39.62
CA THR A 2 58.88 18.25 -39.69
C THR A 2 58.29 17.75 -38.37
N GLN A 3 57.02 18.09 -38.13
CA GLN A 3 56.26 17.46 -37.05
C GLN A 3 55.76 16.08 -37.53
N GLN A 4 56.41 15.04 -37.03
CA GLN A 4 55.91 13.68 -36.76
C GLN A 4 54.77 13.17 -37.67
N LEU A 5 55.08 12.87 -38.93
CA LEU A 5 54.30 11.86 -39.66
C LEU A 5 54.75 10.48 -39.15
N ALA A 6 53.79 9.69 -38.68
CA ALA A 6 54.02 8.31 -38.28
C ALA A 6 53.18 7.37 -39.17
N VAL A 7 53.55 6.09 -39.19
CA VAL A 7 52.68 5.08 -39.78
C VAL A 7 51.31 5.12 -39.09
N ASN A 8 50.25 5.04 -39.89
CA ASN A 8 48.84 5.20 -39.54
C ASN A 8 48.34 6.61 -39.23
N THR A 9 49.17 7.66 -39.30
CA THR A 9 48.70 9.05 -39.25
C THR A 9 47.71 9.31 -40.38
N VAL A 10 46.58 9.96 -40.07
CA VAL A 10 45.58 10.37 -41.06
C VAL A 10 45.66 11.88 -41.25
N ILE A 11 45.82 12.28 -42.50
CA ILE A 11 46.05 13.65 -42.94
C ILE A 11 44.81 14.10 -43.73
N GLN A 12 44.24 15.22 -43.33
CA GLN A 12 43.19 15.91 -44.05
C GLN A 12 43.77 17.15 -44.73
N TRP A 13 43.67 17.18 -46.06
CA TRP A 13 44.08 18.32 -46.89
C TRP A 13 42.88 19.25 -47.12
N ILE A 14 43.06 20.53 -46.80
CA ILE A 14 42.03 21.58 -46.89
C ILE A 14 42.47 22.59 -47.95
N ASP A 15 41.53 22.99 -48.83
CA ASP A 15 41.77 24.08 -49.77
C ASP A 15 41.85 25.41 -49.02
N SER A 16 42.93 26.16 -49.21
CA SER A 16 43.13 27.47 -48.57
C SER A 16 42.09 28.51 -49.00
N SER A 17 41.37 28.28 -50.11
CA SER A 17 40.42 29.22 -50.70
C SER A 17 38.94 28.94 -50.39
N SER A 18 38.53 27.70 -50.07
CA SER A 18 37.10 27.36 -49.91
C SER A 18 36.71 26.63 -48.62
N SER A 19 37.65 26.35 -47.71
CA SER A 19 37.40 25.52 -46.50
C SER A 19 36.91 24.09 -46.79
N ASP A 20 36.82 23.69 -48.07
CA ASP A 20 36.34 22.36 -48.45
C ASP A 20 37.41 21.30 -48.23
N VAL A 21 36.95 20.10 -47.86
CA VAL A 21 37.82 18.92 -47.70
C VAL A 21 38.18 18.38 -49.08
N VAL A 22 39.44 18.55 -49.46
CA VAL A 22 39.92 18.12 -50.78
C VAL A 22 40.24 16.64 -50.78
N GLN A 23 40.96 16.18 -49.75
CA GLN A 23 41.42 14.80 -49.69
C GLN A 23 41.74 14.36 -48.26
N VAL A 24 41.43 13.11 -47.94
CA VAL A 24 41.84 12.48 -46.67
C VAL A 24 42.71 11.28 -47.01
N GLU A 25 43.94 11.26 -46.52
CA GLU A 25 44.92 10.20 -46.78
C GLU A 25 45.43 9.60 -45.47
N ARG A 26 45.78 8.32 -45.48
CA ARG A 26 46.47 7.63 -44.38
C ARG A 26 47.88 7.24 -44.81
N VAL A 27 48.85 7.49 -43.94
CA VAL A 27 50.23 7.01 -44.11
C VAL A 27 50.29 5.52 -43.76
N LEU A 28 50.71 4.69 -44.72
CA LEU A 28 50.84 3.24 -44.54
C LEU A 28 52.27 2.81 -44.23
N TRP A 29 53.27 3.49 -44.77
CA TRP A 29 54.67 3.12 -44.60
C TRP A 29 55.54 4.36 -44.78
N ILE A 30 56.66 4.39 -44.05
CA ILE A 30 57.72 5.40 -44.15
C ILE A 30 59.02 4.61 -44.17
N ASP A 31 59.94 4.98 -45.05
CA ASP A 31 61.25 4.34 -45.14
C ASP A 31 62.12 4.65 -43.90
N ALA A 32 63.22 3.92 -43.73
CA ALA A 32 64.05 4.01 -42.53
C ALA A 32 64.72 5.38 -42.34
N ILE A 33 64.90 6.15 -43.42
CA ILE A 33 65.57 7.45 -43.44
C ILE A 33 64.54 8.60 -43.49
N GLY A 34 63.28 8.31 -43.81
CA GLY A 34 62.17 9.28 -43.85
C GLY A 34 62.02 10.01 -45.18
N GLU A 35 62.77 9.63 -46.21
CA GLU A 35 62.75 10.24 -47.53
C GLU A 35 61.56 9.78 -48.39
N GLN A 36 60.99 8.59 -48.13
CA GLN A 36 59.89 8.02 -48.89
C GLN A 36 58.74 7.60 -48.00
N LEU A 37 57.52 7.81 -48.47
CA LEU A 37 56.30 7.40 -47.76
C LEU A 37 55.27 6.82 -48.72
N VAL A 38 54.43 5.93 -48.19
CA VAL A 38 53.29 5.36 -48.90
C VAL A 38 52.02 5.86 -48.26
N VAL A 39 51.11 6.40 -49.07
CA VAL A 39 49.79 6.89 -48.62
C VAL A 39 48.64 6.21 -49.36
N ILE A 40 47.47 6.15 -48.72
CA ILE A 40 46.21 5.70 -49.32
C ILE A 40 45.09 6.69 -49.07
N ALA A 41 44.30 7.01 -50.11
CA ALA A 41 43.13 7.87 -49.98
C ALA A 41 41.98 7.14 -49.28
N LEU A 42 41.42 7.76 -48.22
CA LEU A 42 40.31 7.19 -47.46
C LEU A 42 38.96 7.48 -48.12
N ASN A 43 38.82 8.64 -48.76
CA ASN A 43 37.60 9.11 -49.43
C ASN A 43 37.26 8.38 -50.75
N ASP A 44 38.23 7.74 -51.43
CA ASP A 44 37.96 6.95 -52.65
C ASP A 44 37.79 5.45 -52.33
N ALA A 45 36.59 4.90 -52.54
CA ALA A 45 36.26 3.49 -52.29
C ALA A 45 37.18 2.47 -53.01
N LYS A 46 37.83 2.84 -54.12
CA LYS A 46 38.72 1.97 -54.90
C LYS A 46 40.20 2.30 -54.75
N ALA A 47 40.55 3.24 -53.88
CA ALA A 47 41.92 3.71 -53.66
C ALA A 47 42.92 2.57 -53.45
N LEU A 48 44.14 2.77 -53.96
CA LEU A 48 45.27 1.88 -53.76
C LEU A 48 46.45 2.69 -53.19
N PRO A 49 47.38 2.05 -52.46
CA PRO A 49 48.60 2.69 -51.97
C PRO A 49 49.42 3.33 -53.09
N MET A 50 50.00 4.50 -52.80
CA MET A 50 50.88 5.25 -53.70
C MET A 50 52.16 5.62 -52.95
N LEU A 51 53.31 5.30 -53.54
CA LEU A 51 54.62 5.73 -53.07
C LEU A 51 54.85 7.19 -53.49
N LYS A 52 55.34 8.02 -52.56
CA LYS A 52 55.66 9.44 -52.78
C LYS A 52 56.99 9.77 -52.10
N SER A 53 57.76 10.68 -52.69
CA SER A 53 58.87 11.33 -51.98
C SER A 53 58.30 12.19 -50.86
N SER A 54 58.91 12.17 -49.68
CA SER A 54 58.51 12.98 -48.52
C SER A 54 58.59 14.48 -48.81
N GLU A 55 59.63 14.93 -49.51
CA GLU A 55 59.82 16.32 -49.94
C GLU A 55 58.73 16.71 -50.94
N GLU A 56 58.56 15.90 -52.00
CA GLU A 56 57.55 16.12 -53.03
C GLU A 56 56.12 16.01 -52.47
N TYR A 57 55.90 15.24 -51.40
CA TYR A 57 54.60 15.11 -50.76
C TYR A 57 54.19 16.38 -50.03
N VAL A 58 55.14 17.04 -49.37
CA VAL A 58 54.94 18.34 -48.71
C VAL A 58 54.88 19.46 -49.76
N GLU A 59 55.76 19.43 -50.78
CA GLU A 59 55.82 20.44 -51.83
C GLU A 59 54.64 20.38 -52.82
N ASN A 60 54.19 19.20 -53.26
CA ASN A 60 53.01 19.07 -54.16
C ASN A 60 51.70 19.59 -53.53
N HIS A 61 51.72 19.90 -52.23
CA HIS A 61 50.62 20.53 -51.52
C HIS A 61 50.91 21.99 -51.12
N LEU A 62 51.93 22.63 -51.72
CA LEU A 62 52.20 24.07 -51.60
C LEU A 62 50.93 24.87 -51.95
N GLY A 63 50.32 25.46 -50.93
CA GLY A 63 49.05 26.21 -51.02
C GLY A 63 47.84 25.55 -50.34
N LYS A 64 47.97 24.32 -49.82
CA LYS A 64 46.93 23.64 -49.03
C LYS A 64 47.36 23.57 -47.56
N GLN A 65 46.46 23.89 -46.65
CA GLN A 65 46.67 23.63 -45.23
C GLN A 65 46.35 22.15 -44.96
N PHE A 66 47.15 21.48 -44.13
CA PHE A 66 46.85 20.12 -43.68
C PHE A 66 46.61 20.07 -42.17
N LYS A 67 45.73 19.15 -41.77
CA LYS A 67 45.48 18.84 -40.37
C LYS A 67 45.62 17.34 -40.15
N ILE A 68 46.36 16.96 -39.12
CA ILE A 68 46.31 15.59 -38.60
C ILE A 68 45.00 15.45 -37.83
N ILE A 69 44.20 14.44 -38.19
CA ILE A 69 42.88 14.21 -37.60
C ILE A 69 42.82 12.85 -36.91
N GLU A 70 42.02 12.78 -35.85
CA GLU A 70 41.54 11.50 -35.34
C GLU A 70 40.47 10.97 -36.28
N TRP A 71 40.77 9.87 -36.97
CA TRP A 71 39.84 9.23 -37.89
C TRP A 71 39.16 8.03 -37.24
N ILE A 72 37.86 8.16 -36.99
CA ILE A 72 37.02 7.05 -36.56
C ILE A 72 36.48 6.36 -37.81
N ASP A 73 36.97 5.15 -38.10
CA ASP A 73 36.53 4.35 -39.24
C ASP A 73 35.19 3.67 -38.98
N GLN A 74 34.12 4.47 -38.91
CA GLN A 74 32.75 4.02 -38.63
C GLN A 74 32.22 3.02 -39.67
N PHE A 75 32.87 2.94 -40.83
CA PHE A 75 32.42 2.14 -41.97
C PHE A 75 33.15 0.81 -42.09
N ASN A 76 34.45 0.72 -41.76
CA ASN A 76 35.25 -0.50 -41.94
C ASN A 76 35.70 -1.18 -40.64
N LEU A 77 35.58 -0.54 -39.47
CA LEU A 77 35.85 -1.16 -38.17
C LEU A 77 34.55 -1.44 -37.40
N PRO A 78 34.34 -2.65 -36.84
CA PRO A 78 33.26 -2.89 -35.91
C PRO A 78 33.55 -2.18 -34.58
N LEU A 79 32.60 -1.34 -34.14
CA LEU A 79 32.67 -0.61 -32.86
C LEU A 79 32.07 -1.41 -31.69
N GLU A 80 31.62 -2.65 -31.95
CA GLU A 80 31.04 -3.55 -30.93
C GLU A 80 32.16 -4.35 -30.24
N GLU A 81 32.00 -4.62 -28.95
CA GLU A 81 32.92 -5.49 -28.20
C GLU A 81 33.00 -6.87 -28.86
N ARG A 82 34.20 -7.45 -28.89
CA ARG A 82 34.50 -8.72 -29.58
C ARG A 82 33.61 -9.87 -29.15
N ASP A 83 33.18 -9.89 -27.88
CA ASP A 83 32.33 -10.92 -27.29
C ASP A 83 30.86 -10.83 -27.74
N ALA A 84 30.45 -9.70 -28.31
CA ALA A 84 29.09 -9.50 -28.84
C ALA A 84 28.94 -9.96 -30.31
N LEU A 85 30.03 -10.26 -31.01
CA LEU A 85 30.01 -10.63 -32.43
C LEU A 85 29.71 -12.12 -32.63
N PRO A 86 28.88 -12.50 -33.63
CA PRO A 86 28.66 -13.91 -33.97
C PRO A 86 29.97 -14.61 -34.35
N THR A 87 30.17 -15.85 -33.89
CA THR A 87 31.36 -16.66 -34.20
C THR A 87 31.64 -16.78 -35.70
N THR A 88 30.57 -16.94 -36.49
CA THR A 88 30.64 -16.98 -37.97
C THR A 88 31.24 -15.73 -38.62
N TYR A 89 31.24 -14.57 -37.94
CA TYR A 89 31.84 -13.34 -38.46
C TYR A 89 33.35 -13.32 -38.20
N LEU A 90 33.78 -13.89 -37.07
CA LEU A 90 35.19 -14.06 -36.72
C LEU A 90 35.86 -15.10 -37.62
N GLU A 91 35.18 -16.22 -37.91
CA GLU A 91 35.66 -17.24 -38.86
C GLU A 91 35.93 -16.62 -40.24
N LYS A 92 35.01 -15.81 -40.76
CA LYS A 92 35.17 -15.11 -42.04
C LYS A 92 36.28 -14.06 -42.04
N ARG A 93 36.52 -13.41 -40.90
CA ARG A 93 37.66 -12.48 -40.73
C ARG A 93 38.97 -13.27 -40.84
N ASP A 94 39.05 -14.42 -40.19
CA ASP A 94 40.24 -15.26 -40.16
C ASP A 94 40.53 -15.86 -41.54
N GLU A 95 39.50 -16.36 -42.24
CA GLU A 95 39.62 -16.76 -43.65
C GLU A 95 40.16 -15.64 -44.55
N ALA A 96 39.61 -14.42 -44.40
CA ALA A 96 40.06 -13.26 -45.17
C ALA A 96 41.51 -12.86 -44.82
N TRP A 97 41.90 -12.97 -43.55
CA TRP A 97 43.25 -12.69 -43.09
C TRP A 97 44.25 -13.71 -43.65
N GLU A 98 43.93 -15.00 -43.59
CA GLU A 98 44.75 -16.09 -44.15
C GLU A 98 45.06 -15.89 -45.64
N ILE A 99 44.12 -15.31 -46.39
CA ILE A 99 44.31 -14.98 -47.81
C ILE A 99 45.34 -13.86 -48.01
N ILE A 100 45.30 -12.78 -47.22
CA ILE A 100 46.14 -11.60 -47.47
C ILE A 100 47.39 -11.50 -46.59
N LYS A 101 47.53 -12.31 -45.54
CA LYS A 101 48.57 -12.17 -44.50
C LYS A 101 50.00 -12.18 -45.04
N HIS A 102 50.26 -12.94 -46.10
CA HIS A 102 51.59 -13.04 -46.71
C HIS A 102 51.89 -11.83 -47.61
N LEU A 103 50.86 -11.33 -48.30
CA LEU A 103 50.97 -10.16 -49.16
C LEU A 103 51.29 -8.90 -48.35
N VAL A 104 50.55 -8.67 -47.26
CA VAL A 104 50.68 -7.43 -46.47
C VAL A 104 51.94 -7.37 -45.60
N LYS A 105 52.70 -8.47 -45.49
CA LYS A 105 53.98 -8.51 -44.77
C LYS A 105 55.17 -8.12 -45.64
N ASP A 106 55.04 -8.17 -46.97
CA ASP A 106 56.11 -7.82 -47.90
C ASP A 106 56.11 -6.31 -48.19
N GLU A 107 56.48 -5.53 -47.17
CA GLU A 107 56.59 -4.08 -47.26
C GLU A 107 58.04 -3.66 -47.56
N PRO A 108 58.28 -2.73 -48.51
CA PRO A 108 57.30 -1.93 -49.24
C PRO A 108 56.83 -2.53 -50.58
N SER A 109 57.33 -3.70 -50.98
CA SER A 109 57.07 -4.33 -52.29
C SER A 109 55.58 -4.45 -52.65
N ILE A 110 54.72 -4.76 -51.67
CA ILE A 110 53.26 -4.86 -51.86
C ILE A 110 52.59 -3.53 -52.26
N TYR A 111 53.25 -2.41 -52.03
CA TYR A 111 52.75 -1.08 -52.38
C TYR A 111 53.07 -0.71 -53.84
N ASP A 112 54.09 -1.31 -54.45
CA ASP A 112 54.42 -1.11 -55.86
C ASP A 112 53.35 -1.77 -56.75
N PRO A 113 52.70 -1.02 -57.68
CA PRO A 113 51.65 -1.57 -58.54
C PRO A 113 52.08 -2.76 -59.42
N ARG A 114 53.33 -2.77 -59.90
CA ARG A 114 53.88 -3.84 -60.75
C ARG A 114 54.15 -5.09 -59.92
N LEU A 115 54.87 -4.96 -58.80
CA LEU A 115 55.19 -6.10 -57.92
C LEU A 115 53.92 -6.69 -57.29
N ARG A 116 53.02 -5.85 -56.77
CA ARG A 116 51.71 -6.27 -56.26
C ARG A 116 50.90 -7.04 -57.30
N GLY A 117 50.94 -6.60 -58.56
CA GLY A 117 50.24 -7.28 -59.66
C GLY A 117 50.73 -8.71 -59.88
N VAL A 118 52.04 -8.94 -59.75
CA VAL A 118 52.65 -10.28 -59.81
C VAL A 118 52.25 -11.11 -58.60
N MET A 119 52.41 -10.57 -57.38
CA MET A 119 52.06 -11.27 -56.14
C MET A 119 50.58 -11.71 -56.08
N ILE A 120 49.66 -10.85 -56.53
CA ILE A 120 48.22 -11.19 -56.58
C ILE A 120 47.94 -12.27 -57.63
N ARG A 121 48.66 -12.28 -58.75
CA ARG A 121 48.51 -13.30 -59.80
C ARG A 121 48.98 -14.67 -59.30
N GLU A 122 50.16 -14.72 -58.69
CA GLU A 122 50.69 -15.95 -58.06
C GLU A 122 49.77 -16.48 -56.96
N LEU A 123 49.20 -15.57 -56.15
CA LEU A 123 48.21 -15.96 -55.15
C LEU A 123 46.94 -16.53 -55.82
N GLN A 124 46.44 -15.88 -56.87
CA GLN A 124 45.25 -16.34 -57.59
C GLN A 124 45.44 -17.72 -58.27
N GLU A 125 46.66 -18.08 -58.65
CA GLU A 125 46.98 -19.42 -59.15
C GLU A 125 46.97 -20.49 -58.05
N ARG A 126 47.23 -20.10 -56.80
CA ARG A 126 47.27 -21.00 -55.63
C ARG A 126 45.93 -21.14 -54.91
N ILE A 127 45.08 -20.12 -54.94
CA ILE A 127 43.79 -20.10 -54.24
C ILE A 127 42.62 -19.76 -55.19
N SER A 128 41.48 -20.43 -55.01
CA SER A 128 40.27 -20.22 -55.81
C SER A 128 39.49 -18.95 -55.40
N VAL A 129 40.17 -17.81 -55.26
CA VAL A 129 39.60 -16.51 -54.89
C VAL A 129 39.84 -15.51 -56.00
N HIS A 130 38.77 -14.87 -56.49
CA HIS A 130 38.87 -13.89 -57.56
C HIS A 130 39.65 -12.63 -57.12
N LYS A 131 40.49 -12.07 -58.01
CA LYS A 131 41.32 -10.88 -57.75
C LYS A 131 40.55 -9.70 -57.12
N SER A 132 39.29 -9.48 -57.51
CA SER A 132 38.48 -8.38 -56.97
C SER A 132 38.21 -8.50 -55.46
N THR A 133 38.14 -9.73 -54.93
CA THR A 133 37.97 -10.02 -53.50
C THR A 133 39.27 -9.77 -52.75
N ILE A 134 40.42 -10.20 -53.30
CA ILE A 134 41.75 -9.94 -52.72
C ILE A 134 41.98 -8.42 -52.59
N TYR A 135 41.74 -7.67 -53.68
CA TYR A 135 41.82 -6.21 -53.66
C TYR A 135 40.84 -5.56 -52.67
N ARG A 136 39.67 -6.17 -52.44
CA ARG A 136 38.71 -5.67 -51.43
C ARG A 136 39.26 -5.84 -50.01
N TYR A 137 39.86 -6.98 -49.70
CA TYR A 137 40.47 -7.23 -48.39
C TYR A 137 41.68 -6.33 -48.14
N LEU A 138 42.58 -6.21 -49.12
CA LEU A 138 43.74 -5.33 -49.04
C LEU A 138 43.33 -3.86 -48.80
N ARG A 139 42.33 -3.35 -49.53
CA ARG A 139 41.83 -1.98 -49.33
C ARG A 139 41.26 -1.76 -47.94
N ARG A 140 40.46 -2.70 -47.41
CA ARG A 140 39.92 -2.58 -46.05
C ARG A 140 41.03 -2.55 -45.02
N TYR A 141 41.96 -3.50 -45.11
CA TYR A 141 43.10 -3.59 -44.22
C TYR A 141 43.93 -2.31 -44.22
N TRP A 142 44.28 -1.76 -45.38
CA TRP A 142 45.07 -0.53 -45.47
C TRP A 142 44.32 0.72 -44.99
N LYS A 143 43.06 0.90 -45.40
CA LYS A 143 42.28 2.08 -45.01
C LYS A 143 42.01 2.15 -43.51
N SER A 144 41.84 1.00 -42.87
CA SER A 144 41.61 0.87 -41.43
C SER A 144 42.90 0.82 -40.60
N GLY A 145 44.04 1.15 -41.19
CA GLY A 145 45.31 1.28 -40.46
C GLY A 145 45.99 -0.06 -40.14
N LYS A 146 45.85 -1.04 -41.03
CA LYS A 146 46.46 -2.37 -40.93
C LYS A 146 45.95 -3.19 -39.72
N VAL A 147 44.68 -3.04 -39.39
CA VAL A 147 44.02 -3.79 -38.30
C VAL A 147 43.30 -5.01 -38.87
N ILE A 148 43.55 -6.20 -38.31
CA ILE A 148 42.96 -7.47 -38.81
C ILE A 148 41.42 -7.45 -38.72
N ASP A 149 40.88 -6.85 -37.66
CA ASP A 149 39.42 -6.78 -37.42
C ASP A 149 38.67 -5.95 -38.47
N SER A 150 39.35 -5.18 -39.33
CA SER A 150 38.71 -4.52 -40.47
C SER A 150 38.19 -5.49 -41.54
N LEU A 151 38.58 -6.77 -41.46
CA LEU A 151 38.16 -7.80 -42.41
C LEU A 151 36.79 -8.42 -42.06
N ILE A 152 36.20 -8.06 -40.91
CA ILE A 152 34.89 -8.55 -40.48
C ILE A 152 33.79 -8.14 -41.49
N PRO A 153 32.84 -9.03 -41.86
CA PRO A 153 31.77 -8.71 -42.81
C PRO A 153 30.74 -7.68 -42.27
N HIS A 154 30.44 -6.64 -43.06
CA HIS A 154 29.41 -5.63 -42.72
C HIS A 154 27.98 -6.06 -43.05
N TYR A 155 27.54 -7.25 -42.62
CA TYR A 155 26.18 -7.73 -42.89
C TYR A 155 25.08 -6.92 -42.19
N LYS A 156 25.42 -6.13 -41.16
CA LYS A 156 24.51 -5.18 -40.48
C LYS A 156 23.81 -4.21 -41.44
N ASN A 157 24.44 -3.89 -42.57
CA ASN A 157 23.89 -2.98 -43.59
C ASN A 157 23.16 -3.72 -44.72
N SER A 158 23.02 -5.05 -44.64
CA SER A 158 22.40 -5.89 -45.68
C SER A 158 20.96 -6.27 -45.30
N GLY A 159 20.07 -6.41 -46.31
CA GLY A 159 18.74 -7.01 -46.13
C GLY A 159 17.60 -6.09 -45.68
N GLY A 160 17.85 -4.84 -45.31
CA GLY A 160 16.80 -3.90 -44.91
C GLY A 160 16.09 -4.27 -43.61
N TYR A 161 16.85 -4.77 -42.63
CA TYR A 161 16.36 -5.06 -41.29
C TYR A 161 15.66 -3.83 -40.68
N GLY A 162 14.43 -4.01 -40.19
CA GLY A 162 13.63 -2.93 -39.59
C GLY A 162 12.88 -2.01 -40.57
N LYS A 163 13.10 -2.09 -41.90
CA LYS A 163 12.37 -1.27 -42.88
C LYS A 163 11.13 -2.01 -43.41
N GLU A 164 9.93 -1.43 -43.23
CA GLU A 164 8.71 -1.95 -43.84
C GLU A 164 8.73 -1.70 -45.36
N LYS A 165 8.57 -2.77 -46.16
CA LYS A 165 8.48 -2.65 -47.63
C LYS A 165 7.03 -2.39 -48.04
N SER A 166 6.78 -1.42 -48.91
CA SER A 166 5.45 -1.07 -49.47
C SER A 166 4.77 -2.28 -50.11
N SER A 167 3.47 -2.50 -49.90
CA SER A 167 2.74 -3.66 -50.47
C SER A 167 2.64 -3.58 -52.00
N SER A 168 2.95 -4.67 -52.70
CA SER A 168 2.75 -4.84 -54.15
C SER A 168 1.50 -5.69 -54.43
N GLU A 169 1.01 -5.71 -55.68
CA GLU A 169 -0.11 -6.57 -56.11
C GLU A 169 0.22 -8.07 -55.99
N VAL A 170 1.49 -8.44 -56.24
CA VAL A 170 1.97 -9.82 -56.06
C VAL A 170 2.08 -10.16 -54.58
N LYS A 171 1.54 -11.33 -54.19
CA LYS A 171 1.57 -11.83 -52.81
C LYS A 171 2.99 -12.04 -52.31
N ARG A 172 3.27 -11.59 -51.09
CA ARG A 172 4.58 -11.75 -50.43
C ARG A 172 4.57 -12.85 -49.38
N GLY A 173 5.65 -13.61 -49.31
CA GLY A 173 5.87 -14.65 -48.31
C GLY A 173 6.53 -15.89 -48.92
N ARG A 174 6.92 -16.82 -48.05
CA ARG A 174 7.44 -18.14 -48.48
C ARG A 174 6.31 -18.93 -49.16
N PRO A 175 6.48 -19.41 -50.40
CA PRO A 175 5.50 -20.28 -51.04
C PRO A 175 5.30 -21.55 -50.20
N THR A 176 4.04 -21.93 -49.98
CA THR A 176 3.69 -23.19 -49.32
C THR A 176 3.96 -24.37 -50.25
N LYS A 177 4.65 -25.40 -49.76
CA LYS A 177 5.04 -26.58 -50.56
C LYS A 177 3.88 -27.51 -50.99
N VAL A 178 2.65 -27.25 -50.56
CA VAL A 178 1.54 -28.23 -50.55
C VAL A 178 0.40 -27.89 -51.53
N VAL A 179 0.36 -26.69 -52.12
CA VAL A 179 -0.71 -26.26 -53.04
C VAL A 179 -0.13 -25.39 -54.16
N GLU A 180 -0.58 -25.58 -55.41
CA GLU A 180 -0.13 -24.86 -56.61
C GLU A 180 -0.48 -23.36 -56.61
N GLU A 181 -1.48 -22.94 -55.82
CA GLU A 181 -1.88 -21.53 -55.69
C GLU A 181 -1.58 -20.92 -54.30
N PRO A 182 -1.15 -19.64 -54.25
CA PRO A 182 -0.76 -19.00 -53.01
C PRO A 182 -1.98 -18.60 -52.14
N VAL A 183 -2.42 -19.48 -51.23
CA VAL A 183 -3.57 -19.26 -50.32
C VAL A 183 -3.39 -18.08 -49.34
N GLY A 184 -4.19 -17.01 -49.46
CA GLY A 184 -4.30 -15.89 -48.51
C GLY A 184 -3.86 -14.51 -49.06
N ILE A 185 -4.27 -13.43 -48.40
CA ILE A 185 -4.12 -12.04 -48.90
C ILE A 185 -2.87 -11.32 -48.39
N ASN A 186 -2.44 -10.30 -49.14
CA ASN A 186 -1.47 -9.31 -48.66
C ASN A 186 -2.11 -8.44 -47.57
N ILE A 187 -1.39 -8.21 -46.48
CA ILE A 187 -1.88 -7.37 -45.38
C ILE A 187 -1.70 -5.89 -45.73
N THR A 188 -2.76 -5.27 -46.23
CA THR A 188 -2.86 -3.83 -46.49
C THR A 188 -3.04 -3.04 -45.19
N GLU A 189 -2.84 -1.72 -45.21
CA GLU A 189 -3.10 -0.85 -44.04
C GLU A 189 -4.54 -0.98 -43.52
N GLY A 190 -5.53 -1.09 -44.42
CA GLY A 190 -6.93 -1.31 -44.01
C GLY A 190 -7.11 -2.58 -43.18
N ILE A 191 -6.47 -3.68 -43.58
CA ILE A 191 -6.49 -4.95 -42.82
C ILE A 191 -5.78 -4.80 -41.48
N LYS A 192 -4.66 -4.06 -41.43
CA LYS A 192 -3.96 -3.76 -40.17
C LYS A 192 -4.87 -3.01 -39.19
N HIS A 193 -5.63 -2.02 -39.67
CA HIS A 193 -6.61 -1.30 -38.86
C HIS A 193 -7.71 -2.23 -38.33
N SER A 194 -8.27 -3.09 -39.19
CA SER A 194 -9.26 -4.11 -38.77
C SER A 194 -8.70 -5.07 -37.71
N PHE A 195 -7.42 -5.44 -37.80
CA PHE A 195 -6.77 -6.26 -36.78
C PHE A 195 -6.65 -5.52 -35.44
N GLN A 196 -6.20 -4.28 -35.44
CA GLN A 196 -6.09 -3.46 -34.23
C GLN A 196 -7.46 -3.24 -33.57
N ALA A 197 -8.48 -2.94 -34.36
CA ALA A 197 -9.86 -2.82 -33.88
C ALA A 197 -10.35 -4.13 -33.26
N GLY A 198 -10.07 -5.27 -33.91
CA GLY A 198 -10.37 -6.60 -33.39
C GLY A 198 -9.68 -6.92 -32.07
N ILE A 199 -8.40 -6.61 -31.94
CA ILE A 199 -7.64 -6.78 -30.68
C ILE A 199 -8.25 -5.92 -29.56
N SER A 200 -8.55 -4.65 -29.85
CA SER A 200 -9.15 -3.74 -28.88
C SER A 200 -10.53 -4.24 -28.39
N LEU A 201 -11.40 -4.65 -29.31
CA LEU A 201 -12.76 -5.07 -29.00
C LEU A 201 -12.88 -6.47 -28.39
N PHE A 202 -12.01 -7.39 -28.81
CA PHE A 202 -12.20 -8.81 -28.53
C PHE A 202 -11.09 -9.48 -27.74
N TYR A 203 -9.92 -8.87 -27.61
CA TYR A 203 -8.81 -9.40 -26.80
C TYR A 203 -8.58 -8.55 -25.54
N ASN A 204 -8.60 -7.22 -25.67
CA ASN A 204 -8.40 -6.26 -24.57
C ASN A 204 -9.66 -6.07 -23.73
N THR A 205 -10.18 -7.16 -23.18
CA THR A 205 -11.42 -7.18 -22.39
C THR A 205 -11.22 -7.88 -21.05
N LYS A 206 -12.05 -7.53 -20.07
CA LYS A 206 -12.03 -8.13 -18.72
C LYS A 206 -12.33 -9.64 -18.70
N SER A 207 -12.96 -10.17 -19.75
CA SER A 207 -13.22 -11.63 -19.89
C SER A 207 -12.00 -12.43 -20.32
N GLN A 208 -10.86 -11.76 -20.57
CA GLN A 208 -9.55 -12.35 -20.87
C GLN A 208 -9.56 -13.50 -21.91
N PRO A 209 -10.28 -13.37 -23.04
CA PRO A 209 -10.35 -14.44 -24.03
C PRO A 209 -8.98 -14.73 -24.66
N ASN A 210 -8.78 -15.97 -25.11
CA ASN A 210 -7.57 -16.33 -25.84
C ASN A 210 -7.50 -15.63 -27.21
N ILE A 211 -6.28 -15.45 -27.72
CA ILE A 211 -6.05 -14.72 -28.98
C ILE A 211 -6.72 -15.39 -30.19
N LYS A 212 -6.86 -16.72 -30.19
CA LYS A 212 -7.59 -17.48 -31.23
C LYS A 212 -9.07 -17.09 -31.26
N ARG A 213 -9.69 -16.88 -30.11
CA ARG A 213 -11.09 -16.43 -29.98
C ARG A 213 -11.24 -14.98 -30.46
N ALA A 214 -10.27 -14.13 -30.15
CA ALA A 214 -10.24 -12.76 -30.67
C ALA A 214 -10.12 -12.73 -32.21
N TYR A 215 -9.28 -13.59 -32.79
CA TYR A 215 -9.17 -13.76 -34.24
C TYR A 215 -10.52 -14.15 -34.87
N LYS A 216 -11.18 -15.21 -34.36
CA LYS A 216 -12.50 -15.65 -34.88
C LYS A 216 -13.54 -14.52 -34.86
N LYS A 217 -13.61 -13.77 -33.75
CA LYS A 217 -14.52 -12.61 -33.63
C LYS A 217 -14.16 -11.46 -34.57
N THR A 218 -12.87 -11.22 -34.78
CA THR A 218 -12.38 -10.22 -35.72
C THR A 218 -12.77 -10.57 -37.15
N MET A 219 -12.61 -11.84 -37.55
CA MET A 219 -13.03 -12.31 -38.87
C MET A 219 -14.55 -12.16 -39.04
N ALA A 220 -15.32 -12.63 -38.06
CA ALA A 220 -16.79 -12.54 -38.07
C ALA A 220 -17.31 -11.09 -38.16
N LYS A 221 -16.62 -10.11 -37.58
CA LYS A 221 -17.07 -8.71 -37.55
C LYS A 221 -16.61 -7.89 -38.75
N PHE A 222 -15.35 -8.02 -39.15
CA PHE A 222 -14.73 -7.10 -40.12
C PHE A 222 -14.53 -7.70 -41.52
N PHE A 223 -14.73 -9.01 -41.67
CA PHE A 223 -14.47 -9.72 -42.91
C PHE A 223 -15.68 -10.57 -43.35
N ASN A 224 -16.89 -10.30 -42.86
CA ASN A 224 -18.10 -10.96 -43.36
C ASN A 224 -18.60 -10.30 -44.65
N ILE A 225 -19.30 -11.08 -45.47
CA ILE A 225 -19.93 -10.65 -46.73
C ILE A 225 -21.47 -10.61 -46.63
N GLY A 226 -22.02 -10.84 -45.43
CA GLY A 226 -23.46 -10.87 -45.17
C GLY A 226 -23.81 -11.73 -43.96
N PHE A 227 -25.12 -11.87 -43.69
CA PHE A 227 -25.64 -12.68 -42.60
C PHE A 227 -26.70 -13.66 -43.12
N LYS A 228 -26.62 -14.93 -42.71
CA LYS A 228 -27.70 -15.90 -42.89
C LYS A 228 -28.55 -15.89 -41.62
N VAL A 229 -29.87 -15.83 -41.76
CA VAL A 229 -30.79 -15.93 -40.62
C VAL A 229 -31.20 -17.39 -40.47
N GLU A 230 -30.87 -18.00 -39.33
CA GLU A 230 -31.35 -19.31 -38.90
C GLU A 230 -31.88 -19.16 -37.47
N GLU A 231 -33.11 -19.60 -37.21
CA GLU A 231 -33.74 -19.61 -35.87
C GLU A 231 -33.59 -18.29 -35.10
N ASP A 232 -33.96 -17.16 -35.72
CA ASP A 232 -33.83 -15.79 -35.18
C ASP A 232 -32.41 -15.32 -34.84
N LYS A 233 -31.37 -16.04 -35.29
CA LYS A 233 -29.96 -15.66 -35.10
C LYS A 233 -29.30 -15.30 -36.43
N GLN A 234 -28.61 -14.15 -36.45
CA GLN A 234 -27.81 -13.70 -37.58
C GLN A 234 -26.42 -14.35 -37.55
N ILE A 235 -26.14 -15.24 -38.50
CA ILE A 235 -24.85 -15.93 -38.64
C ILE A 235 -24.02 -15.24 -39.73
N PRO A 236 -22.82 -14.70 -39.42
CA PRO A 236 -22.00 -14.01 -40.41
C PRO A 236 -21.43 -15.01 -41.42
N VAL A 237 -21.62 -14.72 -42.70
CA VAL A 237 -21.06 -15.49 -43.83
C VAL A 237 -19.69 -14.90 -44.17
N LEU A 238 -18.65 -15.75 -44.17
CA LEU A 238 -17.29 -15.34 -44.51
C LEU A 238 -16.97 -15.64 -45.98
N PRO A 239 -16.14 -14.82 -46.64
CA PRO A 239 -15.68 -15.07 -48.00
C PRO A 239 -14.74 -16.30 -48.06
N PRO A 240 -14.43 -16.79 -49.28
CA PRO A 240 -13.51 -17.90 -49.48
C PRO A 240 -12.16 -17.68 -48.79
N ARG A 241 -11.51 -18.78 -48.39
CA ARG A 241 -10.25 -18.77 -47.60
C ARG A 241 -9.14 -17.95 -48.26
N GLU A 242 -9.10 -17.88 -49.58
CA GLU A 242 -8.12 -17.11 -50.36
C GLU A 242 -8.22 -15.60 -50.14
N GLN A 243 -9.41 -15.11 -49.79
CA GLN A 243 -9.70 -13.69 -49.57
C GLN A 243 -9.61 -13.29 -48.09
N LEU A 244 -9.22 -14.21 -47.20
CA LEU A 244 -9.14 -13.97 -45.77
C LEU A 244 -7.70 -13.89 -45.27
N PRO A 245 -7.42 -13.00 -44.30
CA PRO A 245 -6.18 -13.06 -43.55
C PRO A 245 -6.08 -14.33 -42.70
N THR A 246 -4.90 -14.93 -42.66
CA THR A 246 -4.66 -16.11 -41.83
C THR A 246 -4.46 -15.74 -40.36
N TYR A 247 -4.62 -16.74 -39.47
CA TYR A 247 -4.35 -16.55 -38.04
C TYR A 247 -2.89 -16.16 -37.78
N GLU A 248 -1.93 -16.73 -38.53
CA GLU A 248 -0.51 -16.41 -38.39
C GLU A 248 -0.24 -14.95 -38.74
N GLN A 249 -0.89 -14.42 -39.78
CA GLN A 249 -0.79 -13.01 -40.15
C GLN A 249 -1.39 -12.11 -39.06
N PHE A 250 -2.56 -12.46 -38.52
CA PHE A 250 -3.17 -11.75 -37.40
C PHE A 250 -2.28 -11.78 -36.15
N TYR A 251 -1.71 -12.94 -35.81
CA TYR A 251 -0.84 -13.12 -34.65
C TYR A 251 0.48 -12.37 -34.78
N TYR A 252 1.07 -12.36 -35.97
CA TYR A 252 2.27 -11.59 -36.27
C TYR A 252 2.05 -10.09 -36.04
N TRP A 253 0.96 -9.53 -36.59
CA TRP A 253 0.64 -8.11 -36.42
C TRP A 253 0.18 -7.75 -35.01
N PHE A 254 -0.50 -8.67 -34.32
CA PHE A 254 -0.76 -8.56 -32.89
C PHE A 254 0.55 -8.37 -32.14
N ARG A 255 1.51 -9.30 -32.24
CA ARG A 255 2.81 -9.19 -31.54
C ARG A 255 3.60 -7.93 -31.93
N LYS A 256 3.61 -7.58 -33.22
CA LYS A 256 4.41 -6.47 -33.74
C LYS A 256 3.89 -5.09 -33.31
N LYS A 257 2.58 -4.91 -33.16
CA LYS A 257 1.96 -3.62 -32.77
C LYS A 257 1.33 -3.63 -31.37
N GLN A 258 1.63 -4.64 -30.54
CA GLN A 258 1.06 -4.74 -29.21
C GLN A 258 1.70 -3.73 -28.25
N ASP A 259 0.87 -2.86 -27.69
CA ASP A 259 1.18 -2.13 -26.46
C ASP A 259 0.83 -3.04 -25.28
N LEU A 260 1.86 -3.70 -24.72
CA LEU A 260 1.68 -4.72 -23.69
C LEU A 260 1.07 -4.12 -22.41
N GLU A 261 1.52 -2.93 -22.01
CA GLU A 261 1.03 -2.24 -20.82
C GLU A 261 -0.45 -1.90 -20.96
N LYS A 262 -0.85 -1.24 -22.06
CA LYS A 262 -2.26 -0.90 -22.29
C LYS A 262 -3.14 -2.15 -22.39
N SER A 263 -2.64 -3.19 -23.06
CA SER A 263 -3.36 -4.47 -23.19
C SER A 263 -3.58 -5.14 -21.83
N LEU A 264 -2.57 -5.18 -20.97
CA LEU A 264 -2.70 -5.73 -19.62
C LEU A 264 -3.63 -4.88 -18.75
N GLN A 265 -3.49 -3.55 -18.76
CA GLN A 265 -4.39 -2.65 -18.03
C GLN A 265 -5.86 -2.83 -18.42
N ALA A 266 -6.16 -3.04 -19.71
CA ALA A 266 -7.52 -3.31 -20.18
C ALA A 266 -8.05 -4.69 -19.73
N ARG A 267 -7.17 -5.70 -19.62
CA ARG A 267 -7.55 -7.10 -19.33
C ARG A 267 -7.64 -7.42 -17.83
N VAL A 268 -6.72 -6.92 -17.02
CA VAL A 268 -6.70 -7.14 -15.56
C VAL A 268 -7.21 -5.95 -14.76
N GLY A 269 -7.34 -4.78 -15.39
CA GLY A 269 -7.69 -3.52 -14.72
C GLY A 269 -6.47 -2.78 -14.19
N LYS A 270 -6.56 -1.45 -14.13
CA LYS A 270 -5.47 -0.56 -13.68
C LYS A 270 -4.95 -0.93 -12.28
N HIS A 271 -5.85 -1.31 -11.37
CA HIS A 271 -5.50 -1.72 -10.00
C HIS A 271 -4.63 -3.00 -9.97
N ALA A 272 -5.09 -4.09 -10.60
CA ALA A 272 -4.35 -5.35 -10.61
C ALA A 272 -3.05 -5.25 -11.43
N PHE A 273 -3.02 -4.44 -12.49
CA PHE A 273 -1.82 -4.13 -13.25
C PHE A 273 -0.75 -3.47 -12.37
N ASN A 274 -1.12 -2.41 -11.64
CA ASN A 274 -0.21 -1.70 -10.75
C ASN A 274 0.35 -2.60 -9.63
N LEU A 275 -0.40 -3.60 -9.20
CA LEU A 275 0.00 -4.51 -8.13
C LEU A 275 0.93 -5.65 -8.62
N LYS A 276 0.75 -6.17 -9.85
CA LYS A 276 1.44 -7.39 -10.32
C LYS A 276 2.35 -7.22 -11.53
N HIS A 277 2.16 -6.18 -12.33
CA HIS A 277 2.76 -6.09 -13.68
C HIS A 277 3.47 -4.76 -13.97
N ARG A 278 3.43 -3.80 -13.04
CA ARG A 278 4.16 -2.54 -13.22
C ARG A 278 5.68 -2.78 -13.22
N PRO A 279 6.45 -1.99 -13.98
CA PRO A 279 7.89 -1.99 -13.85
C PRO A 279 8.29 -1.47 -12.45
N ILE A 280 9.11 -2.24 -11.74
CA ILE A 280 9.66 -1.86 -10.43
C ILE A 280 10.97 -1.12 -10.69
N LEU A 281 10.92 0.21 -10.75
CA LEU A 281 12.06 1.07 -11.09
C LEU A 281 12.80 1.62 -9.84
N GLY A 282 12.30 1.36 -8.63
CA GLY A 282 12.89 1.85 -7.38
C GLY A 282 12.83 0.80 -6.26
N SER A 283 13.81 0.86 -5.36
CA SER A 283 13.85 0.08 -4.11
C SER A 283 13.31 0.95 -2.97
N SER A 284 12.39 0.44 -2.16
CA SER A 284 11.88 1.14 -0.96
C SER A 284 12.99 1.52 0.04
N THR A 285 14.14 0.85 -0.07
CA THR A 285 15.35 1.08 0.72
C THR A 285 16.07 2.38 0.34
N THR A 286 15.86 2.91 -0.88
CA THR A 286 16.53 4.14 -1.37
C THR A 286 16.01 5.41 -0.68
N GLU A 287 14.80 5.37 -0.12
CA GLU A 287 14.16 6.52 0.55
C GLU A 287 14.43 6.56 2.07
N SER A 288 15.20 5.61 2.62
CA SER A 288 15.51 5.49 4.05
C SER A 288 17.02 5.60 4.26
N PHE A 289 17.48 6.67 4.90
CA PHE A 289 18.92 6.99 5.01
C PHE A 289 19.64 6.19 6.12
N GLY A 290 18.90 5.56 7.03
CA GLY A 290 19.42 4.80 8.17
C GLY A 290 18.33 4.35 9.15
N PRO A 291 18.69 3.60 10.20
CA PRO A 291 17.77 3.16 11.26
C PRO A 291 16.96 4.30 11.88
N GLY A 292 15.67 4.08 12.11
CA GLY A 292 14.78 5.08 12.73
C GLY A 292 14.40 6.25 11.83
N SER A 293 14.86 6.28 10.57
CA SER A 293 14.42 7.31 9.61
C SER A 293 12.94 7.14 9.25
N ARG A 294 12.52 5.91 8.94
CA ARG A 294 11.14 5.60 8.58
C ARG A 294 10.75 4.25 9.16
N PHE A 295 9.67 4.24 9.93
CA PHE A 295 8.98 3.02 10.32
C PHE A 295 7.74 2.84 9.47
N GLN A 296 7.42 1.58 9.18
CA GLN A 296 6.19 1.19 8.53
C GLN A 296 5.33 0.39 9.50
N ILE A 297 4.06 0.73 9.63
CA ILE A 297 3.08 0.00 10.42
C ILE A 297 1.96 -0.53 9.52
N ASP A 298 1.56 -1.77 9.78
CA ASP A 298 0.42 -2.40 9.13
C ASP A 298 -0.22 -3.42 10.07
N ALA A 299 -1.48 -3.78 9.81
CA ALA A 299 -2.29 -4.68 10.61
C ALA A 299 -2.86 -5.82 9.76
N THR A 300 -2.95 -7.02 10.32
CA THR A 300 -3.58 -8.17 9.65
C THR A 300 -4.27 -9.07 10.65
N VAL A 301 -5.43 -9.62 10.27
CA VAL A 301 -6.12 -10.66 11.05
C VAL A 301 -5.33 -11.96 10.94
N ALA A 302 -4.87 -12.52 12.05
CA ALA A 302 -4.16 -13.79 12.05
C ALA A 302 -5.10 -14.93 11.62
N ASP A 303 -4.59 -15.86 10.83
CA ASP A 303 -5.33 -17.05 10.38
C ASP A 303 -5.32 -18.15 11.46
N ILE A 304 -5.76 -17.83 12.68
CA ILE A 304 -5.83 -18.76 13.81
C ILE A 304 -6.94 -18.39 14.78
N TYR A 305 -7.67 -19.38 15.29
CA TYR A 305 -8.63 -19.23 16.39
C TYR A 305 -7.94 -19.45 17.74
N LEU A 306 -8.24 -18.58 18.70
CA LEU A 306 -7.69 -18.64 20.06
C LEU A 306 -8.77 -18.99 21.08
N VAL A 307 -8.34 -19.40 22.28
CA VAL A 307 -9.20 -19.70 23.43
C VAL A 307 -8.99 -18.71 24.57
N ASN A 308 -9.97 -18.59 25.46
CA ASN A 308 -9.89 -17.72 26.64
C ASN A 308 -8.88 -18.27 27.67
N GLU A 309 -8.22 -17.38 28.40
CA GLU A 309 -7.23 -17.74 29.42
C GLU A 309 -7.86 -18.34 30.69
N PHE A 310 -9.06 -17.90 31.06
CA PHE A 310 -9.79 -18.42 32.23
C PHE A 310 -10.54 -19.71 31.93
N ASN A 311 -11.07 -19.85 30.71
CA ASN A 311 -11.75 -21.06 30.26
C ASN A 311 -11.35 -21.40 28.83
N ARG A 312 -10.55 -22.46 28.67
CA ARG A 312 -10.05 -22.90 27.36
C ARG A 312 -11.12 -23.49 26.44
N GLU A 313 -12.32 -23.78 26.93
CA GLU A 313 -13.46 -24.16 26.07
C GLU A 313 -14.03 -22.96 25.28
N TRP A 314 -13.80 -21.74 25.76
CA TRP A 314 -14.33 -20.54 25.13
C TRP A 314 -13.41 -20.06 24.01
N ILE A 315 -13.84 -20.29 22.77
CA ILE A 315 -13.17 -19.76 21.59
C ILE A 315 -13.41 -18.24 21.49
N ILE A 316 -12.33 -17.46 21.56
CA ILE A 316 -12.38 -15.98 21.55
C ILE A 316 -12.19 -15.38 20.15
N GLY A 317 -12.12 -16.22 19.13
CA GLY A 317 -12.00 -15.81 17.74
C GLY A 317 -10.57 -15.58 17.29
N ARG A 318 -10.41 -14.72 16.27
CA ARG A 318 -9.14 -14.50 15.57
C ARG A 318 -8.51 -13.18 16.02
N PRO A 319 -7.22 -13.18 16.42
CA PRO A 319 -6.56 -11.97 16.84
C PRO A 319 -6.12 -11.13 15.63
N ILE A 320 -5.92 -9.85 15.86
CA ILE A 320 -5.30 -8.91 14.93
C ILE A 320 -3.89 -8.62 15.40
N ILE A 321 -2.95 -8.69 14.45
CA ILE A 321 -1.54 -8.45 14.69
C ILE A 321 -1.17 -7.14 13.99
N TYR A 322 -0.64 -6.22 14.77
CA TYR A 322 0.04 -5.02 14.29
C TYR A 322 1.55 -5.26 14.31
N ILE A 323 2.24 -4.87 13.25
CA ILE A 323 3.70 -4.93 13.19
C ILE A 323 4.22 -3.57 12.77
N VAL A 324 5.23 -3.08 13.50
CA VAL A 324 5.98 -1.88 13.16
C VAL A 324 7.40 -2.30 12.78
N MET A 325 7.84 -1.96 11.57
CA MET A 325 9.17 -2.31 11.09
C MET A 325 9.99 -1.10 10.67
N ASP A 326 11.28 -1.15 10.93
CA ASP A 326 12.24 -0.20 10.38
C ASP A 326 12.51 -0.49 8.90
N VAL A 327 12.30 0.49 8.03
CA VAL A 327 12.39 0.31 6.57
C VAL A 327 13.83 0.05 6.11
N PHE A 328 14.82 0.64 6.79
CA PHE A 328 16.23 0.48 6.47
C PHE A 328 16.73 -0.94 6.76
N SER A 329 16.62 -1.39 8.01
CA SER A 329 17.16 -2.66 8.48
C SER A 329 16.21 -3.84 8.29
N ARG A 330 14.91 -3.57 8.07
CA ARG A 330 13.81 -4.56 8.08
C ARG A 330 13.61 -5.23 9.45
N MET A 331 14.17 -4.64 10.50
CA MET A 331 14.01 -5.11 11.86
C MET A 331 12.63 -4.73 12.38
N VAL A 332 11.96 -5.64 13.08
CA VAL A 332 10.69 -5.35 13.75
C VAL A 332 11.00 -4.47 14.96
N ALA A 333 10.51 -3.24 14.94
CA ALA A 333 10.69 -2.25 16.00
C ALA A 333 9.70 -2.44 17.15
N GLY A 334 8.48 -2.87 16.82
CA GLY A 334 7.39 -3.07 17.78
C GLY A 334 6.25 -3.87 17.15
N PHE A 335 5.34 -4.35 17.98
CA PHE A 335 4.16 -5.10 17.56
C PHE A 335 3.07 -5.04 18.64
N TYR A 336 1.85 -5.40 18.27
CA TYR A 336 0.75 -5.59 19.20
C TYR A 336 -0.17 -6.71 18.71
N VAL A 337 -0.70 -7.50 19.64
CA VAL A 337 -1.69 -8.55 19.36
C VAL A 337 -2.92 -8.27 20.20
N GLY A 338 -4.08 -8.12 19.55
CA GLY A 338 -5.34 -7.83 20.22
C GLY A 338 -6.53 -8.50 19.54
N LEU A 339 -7.70 -8.38 20.14
CA LEU A 339 -8.96 -8.94 19.60
C LEU A 339 -9.86 -7.86 18.98
N GLU A 340 -9.56 -6.59 19.26
CA GLU A 340 -10.30 -5.47 18.67
C GLU A 340 -9.92 -5.29 17.20
N GLY A 341 -10.93 -4.97 16.39
CA GLY A 341 -10.80 -4.68 14.96
C GLY A 341 -9.68 -3.67 14.63
N PRO A 342 -9.22 -3.61 13.36
CA PRO A 342 -8.21 -2.63 12.96
C PRO A 342 -8.63 -1.21 13.36
N SER A 343 -7.90 -0.60 14.29
CA SER A 343 -8.27 0.65 14.95
C SER A 343 -7.03 1.45 15.40
N TRP A 344 -7.23 2.74 15.65
CA TRP A 344 -6.19 3.59 16.26
C TRP A 344 -5.69 3.04 17.60
N LEU A 345 -6.52 2.34 18.37
CA LEU A 345 -6.12 1.79 19.67
C LEU A 345 -5.05 0.71 19.50
N GLY A 346 -5.26 -0.23 18.56
CA GLY A 346 -4.27 -1.25 18.23
C GLY A 346 -2.99 -0.65 17.67
N ALA A 347 -3.11 0.33 16.76
CA ALA A 347 -1.97 1.06 16.21
C ALA A 347 -1.17 1.81 17.30
N MET A 348 -1.85 2.47 18.25
CA MET A 348 -1.24 3.13 19.40
C MET A 348 -0.42 2.15 20.24
N MET A 349 -0.97 0.97 20.55
CA MET A 349 -0.27 -0.03 21.35
C MET A 349 0.98 -0.57 20.63
N ALA A 350 0.86 -0.80 19.32
CA ALA A 350 1.98 -1.21 18.50
C ALA A 350 3.08 -0.13 18.46
N LEU A 351 2.72 1.13 18.30
CA LEU A 351 3.66 2.26 18.34
C LEU A 351 4.29 2.44 19.71
N LEU A 352 3.52 2.34 20.79
CA LEU A 352 4.05 2.42 22.15
C LEU A 352 5.11 1.34 22.37
N SER A 353 4.85 0.10 21.91
CA SER A 353 5.81 -1.00 22.03
C SER A 353 7.16 -0.66 21.37
N THR A 354 7.22 0.17 20.32
CA THR A 354 8.48 0.56 19.67
C THR A 354 9.42 1.34 20.58
N SER A 355 8.87 2.06 21.55
CA SER A 355 9.60 2.91 22.50
C SER A 355 9.90 2.21 23.84
N MET A 356 9.28 1.05 24.09
CA MET A 356 9.46 0.29 25.33
C MET A 356 10.78 -0.49 25.35
N ASP A 357 11.29 -0.69 26.56
CA ASP A 357 12.37 -1.63 26.85
C ASP A 357 11.90 -3.06 26.55
N LYS A 358 12.50 -3.67 25.52
CA LYS A 358 12.12 -4.99 25.04
C LYS A 358 12.44 -6.11 26.02
N VAL A 359 13.44 -5.93 26.90
CA VAL A 359 13.76 -6.92 27.92
C VAL A 359 12.59 -7.02 28.91
N LYS A 360 12.13 -5.88 29.44
CA LYS A 360 10.97 -5.83 30.35
C LYS A 360 9.68 -6.28 29.65
N PHE A 361 9.47 -5.82 28.42
CA PHE A 361 8.29 -6.17 27.64
C PHE A 361 8.22 -7.69 27.38
N CYS A 362 9.31 -8.34 26.93
CA CYS A 362 9.31 -9.78 26.70
C CYS A 362 9.17 -10.56 28.01
N SER A 363 9.79 -10.08 29.11
CA SER A 363 9.67 -10.69 30.43
C SER A 363 8.22 -10.70 30.94
N SER A 364 7.40 -9.68 30.64
CA SER A 364 5.97 -9.70 31.01
C SER A 364 5.15 -10.80 30.31
N TYR A 365 5.68 -11.35 29.22
CA TYR A 365 5.12 -12.52 28.53
C TYR A 365 5.87 -13.82 28.87
N GLY A 366 6.79 -13.81 29.84
CA GLY A 366 7.59 -14.98 30.22
C GLY A 366 8.70 -15.36 29.24
N VAL A 367 9.18 -14.40 28.44
CA VAL A 367 10.27 -14.61 27.47
C VAL A 367 11.50 -13.80 27.89
N ASP A 368 12.60 -14.48 28.19
CA ASP A 368 13.86 -13.84 28.58
C ASP A 368 14.74 -13.57 27.34
N ILE A 369 15.22 -12.33 27.22
CA ILE A 369 16.11 -11.89 26.15
C ILE A 369 17.20 -10.96 26.68
N SER A 370 18.31 -10.85 25.95
CA SER A 370 19.30 -9.80 26.17
C SER A 370 18.89 -8.50 25.48
N TYR A 371 19.50 -7.37 25.88
CA TYR A 371 19.29 -6.09 25.21
C TYR A 371 19.67 -6.17 23.71
N GLU A 372 20.71 -6.93 23.40
CA GLU A 372 21.25 -7.10 22.05
C GLU A 372 20.33 -7.89 21.12
N ASP A 373 19.42 -8.71 21.66
CA ASP A 373 18.47 -9.48 20.86
C ASP A 373 17.35 -8.61 20.30
N TRP A 374 17.05 -7.48 20.94
CA TRP A 374 16.05 -6.52 20.49
C TRP A 374 16.31 -5.09 21.00
N PRO A 375 17.37 -4.40 20.50
CA PRO A 375 17.84 -3.13 21.06
C PRO A 375 16.92 -1.92 20.78
N ILE A 376 15.89 -2.08 19.94
CA ILE A 376 15.03 -0.98 19.51
C ILE A 376 14.08 -0.57 20.64
N HIS A 377 14.24 0.67 21.10
CA HIS A 377 13.35 1.36 22.06
C HIS A 377 13.21 2.84 21.66
N HIS A 378 13.08 3.12 20.37
CA HIS A 378 13.28 4.44 19.78
C HIS A 378 12.09 4.89 18.94
N LEU A 379 11.90 6.20 18.86
CA LEU A 379 10.90 6.83 18.01
C LEU A 379 11.47 7.09 16.61
N PRO A 380 10.69 6.80 15.55
CA PRO A 380 11.11 7.13 14.19
C PRO A 380 11.01 8.64 13.92
N GLN A 381 11.60 9.07 12.81
CA GLN A 381 11.32 10.41 12.26
C GLN A 381 9.99 10.43 11.50
N ILE A 382 9.74 9.38 10.71
CA ILE A 382 8.53 9.23 9.90
C ILE A 382 7.86 7.89 10.21
N ILE A 383 6.54 7.91 10.41
CA ILE A 383 5.70 6.71 10.39
C ILE A 383 4.95 6.69 9.07
N LEU A 384 5.17 5.64 8.29
CA LEU A 384 4.41 5.32 7.10
C LEU A 384 3.30 4.34 7.47
N ALA A 385 2.05 4.75 7.24
CA ALA A 385 0.90 3.94 7.59
C ALA A 385 -0.16 3.94 6.49
N ASP A 386 -1.06 2.96 6.57
CA ASP A 386 -2.24 2.91 5.72
C ASP A 386 -3.30 3.91 6.16
N ARG A 387 -4.10 4.40 5.21
CA ARG A 387 -5.00 5.53 5.45
C ARG A 387 -6.00 5.29 6.58
N GLY A 388 -6.63 4.12 6.67
CA GLY A 388 -7.80 3.91 7.54
C GLY A 388 -7.58 4.26 9.02
N GLU A 389 -6.54 3.72 9.66
CA GLU A 389 -6.34 3.85 11.11
C GLU A 389 -5.66 5.17 11.50
N PHE A 390 -4.96 5.78 10.55
CA PHE A 390 -4.17 7.01 10.72
C PHE A 390 -4.85 8.25 10.11
N GLU A 391 -6.11 8.13 9.67
CA GLU A 391 -6.92 9.23 9.17
C GLU A 391 -7.58 10.01 10.32
N GLY A 392 -7.53 11.34 10.25
CA GLY A 392 -8.19 12.24 11.21
C GLY A 392 -7.26 12.91 12.22
N THR A 393 -7.82 13.33 13.35
CA THR A 393 -7.13 14.16 14.36
C THR A 393 -6.41 13.37 15.45
N LYS A 394 -6.64 12.05 15.52
CA LYS A 394 -6.07 11.15 16.54
C LYS A 394 -4.53 11.10 16.54
N PRO A 395 -3.83 11.12 15.39
CA PRO A 395 -2.38 11.05 15.38
C PRO A 395 -1.66 12.38 15.67
N LYS A 396 -2.39 13.50 15.89
CA LYS A 396 -1.78 14.83 16.04
C LYS A 396 -0.72 14.90 17.14
N GLY A 397 -0.89 14.14 18.22
CA GLY A 397 0.07 14.11 19.33
C GLY A 397 1.45 13.57 18.94
N LEU A 398 1.55 12.66 17.96
CA LEU A 398 2.82 12.18 17.43
C LEU A 398 3.64 13.30 16.80
N LYS A 399 2.99 14.15 15.99
CA LYS A 399 3.65 15.28 15.33
C LYS A 399 3.94 16.41 16.33
N ASP A 400 2.93 16.83 17.08
CA ASP A 400 3.03 18.02 17.95
C ASP A 400 3.96 17.80 19.14
N SER A 401 3.88 16.62 19.78
CA SER A 401 4.59 16.33 21.03
C SER A 401 5.86 15.54 20.80
N LEU A 402 5.83 14.55 19.91
CA LEU A 402 6.98 13.67 19.65
C LEU A 402 7.77 14.05 18.40
N LYS A 403 7.35 15.05 17.60
CA LYS A 403 7.98 15.42 16.32
C LYS A 403 8.17 14.23 15.37
N VAL A 404 7.20 13.31 15.37
CA VAL A 404 7.14 12.18 14.43
C VAL A 404 6.19 12.60 13.31
N GLU A 405 6.72 12.68 12.09
CA GLU A 405 5.92 12.94 10.90
C GLU A 405 5.14 11.70 10.49
N ILE A 406 3.94 11.89 9.94
CA ILE A 406 3.08 10.79 9.50
C ILE A 406 2.90 10.93 8.00
N GLU A 407 3.38 9.92 7.28
CA GLU A 407 3.17 9.77 5.86
C GLU A 407 2.05 8.74 5.66
N LEU A 408 0.99 9.12 4.97
CA LEU A 408 -0.01 8.16 4.52
C LEU A 408 0.43 7.62 3.17
N ALA A 409 0.48 6.29 3.04
CA ALA A 409 0.85 5.68 1.77
C ALA A 409 -0.08 6.19 0.65
N ALA A 410 0.52 6.71 -0.42
CA ALA A 410 -0.25 7.12 -1.59
C ALA A 410 -0.97 5.87 -2.16
N PRO A 411 -2.24 5.99 -2.57
CA PRO A 411 -2.89 4.89 -3.27
C PRO A 411 -2.02 4.52 -4.46
N TYR A 412 -1.82 3.21 -4.68
CA TYR A 412 -1.04 2.66 -5.80
C TYR A 412 0.50 2.61 -5.68
N ARG A 413 1.09 2.87 -4.49
CA ARG A 413 2.52 2.57 -4.16
C ARG A 413 2.65 1.25 -3.35
N ALA A 414 2.48 0.10 -4.00
CA ALA A 414 2.55 -1.22 -3.34
C ALA A 414 3.96 -1.62 -2.83
N ASP A 415 5.00 -1.02 -3.41
CA ASP A 415 6.40 -1.11 -2.97
C ASP A 415 6.61 -0.64 -1.52
N TRP A 416 5.81 0.33 -1.09
CA TRP A 416 5.81 0.85 0.26
C TRP A 416 5.10 -0.06 1.26
N LYS A 417 4.22 -0.97 0.79
CA LYS A 417 3.52 -1.95 1.64
C LYS A 417 4.22 -3.30 1.70
N GLY A 418 4.98 -3.64 0.66
CA GLY A 418 5.56 -4.96 0.47
C GLY A 418 6.46 -5.45 1.61
N ILE A 419 7.05 -4.56 2.41
CA ILE A 419 7.94 -4.98 3.51
C ILE A 419 7.15 -5.63 4.65
N VAL A 420 6.16 -4.93 5.22
CA VAL A 420 5.34 -5.49 6.31
C VAL A 420 4.41 -6.59 5.79
N GLU A 421 3.87 -6.47 4.58
CA GLU A 421 3.11 -7.58 3.95
C GLU A 421 3.96 -8.84 3.76
N GLN A 422 5.22 -8.69 3.36
CA GLN A 422 6.15 -9.82 3.29
C GLN A 422 6.40 -10.40 4.67
N GLN A 423 6.53 -9.57 5.71
CA GLN A 423 6.70 -10.05 7.07
C GLN A 423 5.48 -10.83 7.56
N PHE A 424 4.26 -10.34 7.36
CA PHE A 424 3.04 -11.09 7.69
C PHE A 424 2.98 -12.42 6.95
N ARG A 425 3.33 -12.44 5.67
CA ARG A 425 3.40 -13.66 4.88
C ARG A 425 4.42 -14.65 5.47
N LEU A 426 5.60 -14.17 5.86
CA LEU A 426 6.64 -15.00 6.48
C LEU A 426 6.19 -15.54 7.85
N LEU A 427 5.57 -14.71 8.68
CA LEU A 427 5.01 -15.13 9.98
C LEU A 427 3.92 -16.18 9.83
N ASN A 428 3.00 -15.97 8.88
CA ASN A 428 1.93 -16.93 8.61
C ASN A 428 2.50 -18.28 8.12
N LEU A 429 3.41 -18.24 7.15
CA LEU A 429 4.00 -19.46 6.57
C LEU A 429 4.91 -20.24 7.53
N ARG A 430 5.61 -19.55 8.44
CA ARG A 430 6.58 -20.16 9.36
C ARG A 430 5.96 -20.67 10.64
N SER A 431 5.02 -19.90 11.20
CA SER A 431 4.51 -20.15 12.55
C SER A 431 3.01 -20.43 12.50
N VAL A 432 2.19 -19.43 12.15
CA VAL A 432 0.74 -19.47 12.38
C VAL A 432 0.05 -20.64 11.68
N LYS A 433 0.40 -20.93 10.42
CA LYS A 433 -0.21 -22.01 9.64
C LYS A 433 -0.04 -23.41 10.24
N TRP A 434 0.98 -23.62 11.06
CA TRP A 434 1.29 -24.92 11.67
C TRP A 434 0.75 -25.08 13.08
N LEU A 435 0.09 -24.04 13.60
CA LEU A 435 -0.48 -24.07 14.94
C LEU A 435 -1.87 -24.72 14.93
N PRO A 436 -2.22 -25.46 15.99
CA PRO A 436 -3.59 -25.93 16.21
C PRO A 436 -4.59 -24.77 16.23
N GLY A 437 -5.70 -24.90 15.50
CA GLY A 437 -6.70 -23.84 15.32
C GLY A 437 -6.45 -22.91 14.13
N ALA A 438 -5.41 -23.16 13.33
CA ALA A 438 -5.12 -22.39 12.12
C ALA A 438 -6.22 -22.54 11.05
N VAL A 439 -6.51 -21.47 10.33
CA VAL A 439 -7.50 -21.46 9.25
C VAL A 439 -6.93 -22.17 8.02
N GLU A 440 -7.55 -23.28 7.62
CA GLU A 440 -7.17 -23.96 6.39
C GLU A 440 -7.76 -23.27 5.14
N ALA A 441 -6.92 -23.03 4.13
CA ALA A 441 -7.32 -22.40 2.87
C ALA A 441 -8.10 -23.34 1.91
N ARG A 442 -8.38 -24.59 2.29
CA ARG A 442 -9.06 -25.56 1.41
C ARG A 442 -10.58 -25.32 1.43
N LYS A 443 -11.20 -25.48 0.27
CA LYS A 443 -12.67 -25.55 0.16
C LYS A 443 -13.12 -26.74 1.00
N ARG A 444 -13.87 -26.51 2.09
CA ARG A 444 -14.45 -27.54 2.95
C ARG A 444 -14.98 -28.71 2.09
N GLU A 445 -14.31 -29.84 2.13
CA GLU A 445 -14.88 -31.08 1.61
C GLU A 445 -15.89 -31.60 2.67
N ARG A 446 -17.01 -32.17 2.21
CA ARG A 446 -18.09 -32.59 3.10
C ARG A 446 -17.59 -33.73 3.99
N GLY A 447 -17.36 -33.45 5.29
CA GLY A 447 -16.90 -34.42 6.29
C GLY A 447 -15.62 -34.02 7.05
N GLU A 448 -14.93 -32.94 6.66
CA GLU A 448 -13.78 -32.42 7.41
C GLU A 448 -14.20 -31.77 8.74
N ARG A 449 -13.42 -32.02 9.80
CA ARG A 449 -13.61 -31.48 11.16
C ARG A 449 -13.44 -29.95 11.13
N ASP A 450 -14.26 -29.22 11.90
CA ASP A 450 -14.19 -27.76 11.93
C ASP A 450 -12.92 -27.31 12.67
N TYR A 451 -11.96 -26.73 11.93
CA TYR A 451 -10.66 -26.26 12.46
C TYR A 451 -10.80 -25.27 13.63
N ARG A 452 -11.96 -24.61 13.78
CA ARG A 452 -12.25 -23.76 14.94
C ARG A 452 -12.20 -24.53 16.25
N LEU A 453 -12.62 -25.79 16.24
CA LEU A 453 -12.62 -26.68 17.40
C LEU A 453 -11.22 -27.17 17.78
N ASP A 454 -10.23 -26.93 16.92
CA ASP A 454 -8.82 -27.26 17.18
C ASP A 454 -8.07 -26.07 17.80
N ALA A 455 -8.76 -24.96 18.12
CA ALA A 455 -8.19 -23.83 18.85
C ALA A 455 -7.71 -24.27 20.24
N THR A 456 -6.46 -23.93 20.59
CA THR A 456 -5.84 -24.37 21.85
C THR A 456 -5.06 -23.27 22.57
N LEU A 457 -4.53 -22.30 21.82
CA LEU A 457 -3.67 -21.25 22.35
C LEU A 457 -4.49 -20.10 22.92
N THR A 458 -4.07 -19.59 24.07
CA THR A 458 -4.56 -18.31 24.61
C THR A 458 -3.94 -17.12 23.87
N LEU A 459 -4.49 -15.92 24.08
CA LEU A 459 -3.90 -14.68 23.54
C LEU A 459 -2.46 -14.47 24.02
N ASN A 460 -2.17 -14.79 25.28
CA ASN A 460 -0.85 -14.67 25.88
C ASN A 460 0.14 -15.67 25.24
N GLU A 461 -0.23 -16.95 25.16
CA GLU A 461 0.58 -18.00 24.53
C GLU A 461 0.84 -17.71 23.04
N PHE A 462 -0.19 -17.25 22.31
CA PHE A 462 -0.01 -16.83 20.93
C PHE A 462 0.94 -15.64 20.81
N THR A 463 0.86 -14.67 21.73
CA THR A 463 1.79 -13.53 21.79
C THR A 463 3.23 -13.99 22.01
N GLN A 464 3.48 -14.98 22.87
CA GLN A 464 4.80 -15.60 23.04
C GLN A 464 5.33 -16.20 21.73
N VAL A 465 4.49 -16.93 21.00
CA VAL A 465 4.86 -17.49 19.68
C VAL A 465 5.25 -16.39 18.70
N ILE A 466 4.53 -15.27 18.69
CA ILE A 466 4.86 -14.10 17.87
C ILE A 466 6.19 -13.47 18.31
N ILE A 467 6.45 -13.32 19.62
CA ILE A 467 7.73 -12.82 20.15
C ILE A 467 8.89 -13.69 19.65
N HIS A 468 8.81 -15.01 19.80
CA HIS A 468 9.86 -15.91 19.31
C HIS A 468 10.05 -15.84 17.79
N SER A 469 8.95 -15.70 17.05
CA SER A 469 9.01 -15.52 15.59
C SER A 469 9.70 -14.21 15.18
N ILE A 470 9.47 -13.13 15.94
CA ILE A 470 10.15 -11.84 15.76
C ILE A 470 11.62 -11.94 16.13
N LEU A 471 11.97 -12.58 17.25
CA LEU A 471 13.36 -12.77 17.66
C LEU A 471 14.14 -13.56 16.61
N TYR A 472 13.57 -14.63 16.05
CA TYR A 472 14.17 -15.35 14.93
C TYR A 472 14.38 -14.44 13.72
N HIS A 473 13.36 -13.66 13.32
CA HIS A 473 13.47 -12.72 12.21
C HIS A 473 14.57 -11.70 12.41
N ASN A 474 14.56 -11.01 13.56
CA ASN A 474 15.49 -9.94 13.88
C ASN A 474 16.94 -10.45 13.94
N ASN A 475 17.16 -11.63 14.53
CA ASN A 475 18.50 -12.08 14.90
C ASN A 475 19.13 -13.08 13.92
N LEU A 476 18.33 -13.86 13.19
CA LEU A 476 18.80 -15.01 12.42
C LEU A 476 18.34 -15.01 10.96
N HIS A 477 17.28 -14.27 10.59
CA HIS A 477 16.74 -14.36 9.24
C HIS A 477 17.61 -13.65 8.21
N TYR A 478 18.27 -14.44 7.36
CA TYR A 478 19.00 -13.94 6.19
C TYR A 478 18.04 -13.51 5.08
N MET A 479 18.04 -12.22 4.74
CA MET A 479 17.17 -11.62 3.73
C MET A 479 17.79 -11.71 2.33
N LYS A 480 17.38 -12.74 1.58
CA LYS A 480 17.77 -12.89 0.17
C LYS A 480 17.18 -11.74 -0.66
N GLY A 481 18.05 -11.02 -1.38
CA GLY A 481 17.64 -9.90 -2.24
C GLY A 481 17.59 -8.53 -1.55
N TYR A 482 18.11 -8.41 -0.31
CA TYR A 482 18.36 -7.10 0.28
C TYR A 482 19.49 -6.39 -0.49
N ASP A 483 19.22 -5.17 -0.95
CA ASP A 483 20.16 -4.36 -1.73
C ASP A 483 21.18 -3.68 -0.82
N ARG A 484 22.38 -4.28 -0.72
CA ARG A 484 23.47 -3.77 0.10
C ARG A 484 24.23 -2.69 -0.68
N ASN A 485 24.36 -1.51 -0.09
CA ASN A 485 25.20 -0.46 -0.66
C ASN A 485 26.70 -0.83 -0.62
N GLN A 486 27.52 -0.08 -1.35
CA GLN A 486 28.97 -0.33 -1.46
C GLN A 486 29.68 -0.40 -0.10
N PHE A 487 29.29 0.43 0.87
CA PHE A 487 29.89 0.44 2.21
C PHE A 487 29.52 -0.81 3.03
N MET A 488 28.25 -1.25 2.95
CA MET A 488 27.80 -2.50 3.58
C MET A 488 28.55 -3.72 3.02
N VAL A 489 28.79 -3.73 1.70
CA VAL A 489 29.58 -4.78 1.07
C VAL A 489 31.04 -4.71 1.53
N ALA A 490 31.64 -3.52 1.57
CA ALA A 490 33.02 -3.34 2.03
C ALA A 490 33.23 -3.65 3.52
N ASN A 491 32.18 -3.57 4.35
CA ASN A 491 32.22 -3.92 5.77
C ASN A 491 31.68 -5.34 6.05
N ASP A 492 31.50 -6.17 5.02
CA ASP A 492 30.99 -7.55 5.13
C ASP A 492 29.68 -7.66 5.92
N VAL A 493 28.82 -6.65 5.83
CA VAL A 493 27.55 -6.58 6.55
C VAL A 493 26.61 -7.63 5.97
N LEU A 494 26.23 -8.59 6.80
CA LEU A 494 25.25 -9.60 6.44
C LEU A 494 23.85 -8.97 6.40
N PRO A 495 23.00 -9.35 5.42
CA PRO A 495 21.61 -8.88 5.33
C PRO A 495 20.71 -9.58 6.36
N ILE A 496 21.05 -9.44 7.63
CA ILE A 496 20.29 -9.88 8.81
C ILE A 496 19.81 -8.62 9.52
N PRO A 497 18.54 -8.50 9.92
CA PRO A 497 17.99 -7.24 10.40
C PRO A 497 18.75 -6.59 11.55
N ARG A 498 19.11 -7.35 12.60
CA ARG A 498 19.92 -6.84 13.71
C ARG A 498 21.29 -6.33 13.27
N VAL A 499 21.94 -7.04 12.33
CA VAL A 499 23.27 -6.68 11.82
C VAL A 499 23.20 -5.38 11.01
N LEU A 500 22.20 -5.26 10.14
CA LEU A 500 21.92 -4.04 9.38
C LEU A 500 21.57 -2.88 10.30
N TRP A 501 20.74 -3.11 11.31
CA TRP A 501 20.39 -2.10 12.31
C TRP A 501 21.65 -1.58 13.02
N ARG A 502 22.47 -2.47 13.58
CA ARG A 502 23.70 -2.10 14.29
C ARG A 502 24.66 -1.30 13.39
N TRP A 503 24.95 -1.81 12.20
CA TRP A 503 25.78 -1.10 11.23
C TRP A 503 25.20 0.27 10.87
N GLY A 504 23.88 0.36 10.69
CA GLY A 504 23.21 1.61 10.40
C GLY A 504 23.32 2.63 11.54
N VAL A 505 23.21 2.19 12.79
CA VAL A 505 23.37 3.07 13.96
C VAL A 505 24.80 3.60 14.08
N GLU A 506 25.79 2.76 13.78
CA GLU A 506 27.22 3.12 13.85
C GLU A 506 27.67 3.99 12.67
N CYS A 507 27.20 3.70 11.45
CA CYS A 507 27.77 4.24 10.21
C CYS A 507 26.87 5.26 9.49
N ARG A 508 25.60 5.45 9.87
CA ARG A 508 24.70 6.43 9.23
C ARG A 508 24.41 7.61 10.14
N ASN A 509 24.29 8.78 9.54
CA ASN A 509 23.89 10.00 10.24
C ASN A 509 22.38 9.97 10.52
N GLY A 510 22.01 9.66 11.75
CA GLY A 510 20.63 9.74 12.23
C GLY A 510 20.62 9.63 13.75
N ARG A 511 20.16 10.67 14.45
CA ARG A 511 19.98 10.58 15.90
C ARG A 511 18.67 9.85 16.17
N LEU A 512 18.79 8.59 16.58
CA LEU A 512 17.71 7.86 17.20
C LEU A 512 17.22 8.65 18.41
N ARG A 513 15.91 8.81 18.54
CA ARG A 513 15.31 9.57 19.63
C ARG A 513 14.60 8.64 20.58
N THR A 514 14.78 8.89 21.85
CA THR A 514 14.09 8.21 22.94
C THR A 514 13.35 9.27 23.75
N GLU A 515 12.18 8.90 24.26
CA GLU A 515 11.39 9.75 25.16
C GLU A 515 10.95 8.89 26.34
N ALA A 516 10.61 9.53 27.46
CA ALA A 516 10.06 8.81 28.60
C ALA A 516 8.74 8.13 28.21
N GLU A 517 8.52 6.90 28.68
CA GLU A 517 7.37 6.08 28.31
C GLU A 517 6.03 6.80 28.56
N ASP A 518 5.91 7.54 29.67
CA ASP A 518 4.70 8.32 29.99
C ASP A 518 4.43 9.44 28.98
N ILE A 519 5.47 10.09 28.46
CA ILE A 519 5.32 11.13 27.43
C ILE A 519 4.83 10.49 26.13
N VAL A 520 5.38 9.32 25.77
CA VAL A 520 4.94 8.58 24.58
C VAL A 520 3.47 8.15 24.71
N LYS A 521 3.09 7.59 25.87
CA LYS A 521 1.69 7.24 26.18
C LYS A 521 0.76 8.44 26.03
N LEU A 522 1.09 9.57 26.64
CA LEU A 522 0.29 10.80 26.56
C LEU A 522 0.17 11.36 25.14
N ALA A 523 1.22 11.22 24.32
CA ALA A 523 1.19 11.68 22.94
C ALA A 523 0.33 10.79 22.02
N LEU A 524 0.19 9.51 22.33
CA LEU A 524 -0.60 8.55 21.54
C LEU A 524 -2.08 8.50 21.95
N MET A 525 -2.38 8.79 23.22
CA MET A 525 -3.74 8.78 23.74
C MET A 525 -4.64 9.87 23.10
N PRO A 526 -5.95 9.59 22.93
CA PRO A 526 -6.90 10.59 22.45
C PRO A 526 -6.95 11.85 23.31
N ARG A 527 -7.13 12.99 22.63
CA ARG A 527 -7.35 14.31 23.24
C ARG A 527 -8.84 14.63 23.31
N GLY A 528 -9.27 15.24 24.41
CA GLY A 528 -10.62 15.72 24.65
C GLY A 528 -10.61 17.12 25.26
N ILE A 529 -11.81 17.70 25.43
CA ILE A 529 -11.99 18.97 26.12
C ILE A 529 -12.91 18.73 27.30
N ALA A 530 -12.40 18.97 28.52
CA ALA A 530 -13.18 18.94 29.75
C ALA A 530 -13.61 20.35 30.15
N THR A 531 -14.65 20.44 30.97
CA THR A 531 -15.16 21.72 31.49
C THR A 531 -14.95 21.76 33.00
N VAL A 532 -14.26 22.78 33.48
CA VAL A 532 -14.12 23.00 34.93
C VAL A 532 -15.40 23.65 35.45
N THR A 533 -16.03 23.01 36.43
CA THR A 533 -17.25 23.48 37.09
C THR A 533 -17.03 23.56 38.61
N ARG A 534 -18.03 24.07 39.33
CA ARG A 534 -18.03 24.04 40.80
C ARG A 534 -17.98 22.61 41.36
N SER A 535 -18.49 21.62 40.62
CA SER A 535 -18.58 20.23 41.07
C SER A 535 -17.36 19.37 40.72
N GLY A 536 -16.44 19.88 39.89
CA GLY A 536 -15.24 19.17 39.47
C GLY A 536 -14.83 19.49 38.04
N ILE A 537 -13.89 18.73 37.50
CA ILE A 537 -13.54 18.74 36.08
C ILE A 537 -14.48 17.77 35.38
N VAL A 538 -15.47 18.28 34.64
CA VAL A 538 -16.48 17.46 33.97
C VAL A 538 -16.02 17.09 32.57
N PHE A 539 -15.90 15.79 32.30
CA PHE A 539 -15.55 15.23 31.00
C PHE A 539 -16.46 14.06 30.67
N LYS A 540 -17.11 14.09 29.49
CA LYS A 540 -18.06 13.06 29.03
C LYS A 540 -19.08 12.64 30.12
N GLY A 541 -19.69 13.62 30.79
CA GLY A 541 -20.70 13.38 31.84
C GLY A 541 -20.15 12.87 33.19
N MET A 542 -18.83 12.74 33.34
CA MET A 542 -18.18 12.30 34.58
C MET A 542 -17.41 13.45 35.22
N ALA A 543 -17.40 13.50 36.55
CA ALA A 543 -16.65 14.49 37.31
C ALA A 543 -15.32 13.91 37.80
N TYR A 544 -14.23 14.65 37.58
CA TYR A 544 -12.88 14.31 37.99
C TYR A 544 -12.29 15.39 38.90
N SER A 545 -11.29 15.04 39.69
CA SER A 545 -10.58 15.97 40.56
C SER A 545 -9.07 15.72 40.59
N CYS A 546 -8.29 16.77 40.82
CA CYS A 546 -6.83 16.67 40.99
C CYS A 546 -6.30 17.71 41.99
N ASN A 547 -5.13 17.41 42.57
CA ASN A 547 -4.49 18.26 43.56
C ASN A 547 -4.18 19.67 43.03
N LEU A 548 -3.82 19.79 41.74
CA LEU A 548 -3.56 21.10 41.12
C LEU A 548 -4.82 21.98 41.12
N ALA A 549 -5.96 21.44 40.67
CA ALA A 549 -7.21 22.17 40.58
C ALA A 549 -7.74 22.58 41.97
N ILE A 550 -7.51 21.75 43.00
CA ILE A 550 -7.81 22.09 44.40
C ILE A 550 -6.91 23.23 44.87
N ARG A 551 -5.59 23.12 44.67
CA ARG A 551 -4.60 24.11 45.12
C ARG A 551 -4.82 25.49 44.49
N GLU A 552 -5.16 25.51 43.20
CA GLU A 552 -5.43 26.74 42.45
C GLU A 552 -6.88 27.22 42.56
N GLN A 553 -7.69 26.60 43.42
CA GLN A 553 -9.08 26.97 43.70
C GLN A 553 -9.96 27.04 42.44
N TRP A 554 -9.74 26.13 41.50
CA TRP A 554 -10.46 26.13 40.23
C TRP A 554 -11.97 25.94 40.42
N TYR A 555 -12.39 25.07 41.34
CA TYR A 555 -13.81 24.80 41.60
C TYR A 555 -14.52 26.00 42.23
N THR A 556 -13.86 26.68 43.17
CA THR A 556 -14.38 27.92 43.79
C THR A 556 -14.48 29.03 42.74
N THR A 557 -13.44 29.18 41.92
CA THR A 557 -13.41 30.17 40.83
C THR A 557 -14.52 29.90 39.82
N ALA A 558 -14.77 28.64 39.45
CA ALA A 558 -15.83 28.26 38.53
C ALA A 558 -17.23 28.54 39.10
N GLY A 559 -17.41 28.38 40.40
CA GLY A 559 -18.65 28.75 41.08
C GLY A 559 -18.94 30.26 41.11
N TYR A 560 -17.90 31.10 41.10
CA TYR A 560 -18.04 32.56 41.17
C TYR A 560 -18.00 33.25 39.79
N ARG A 561 -17.05 32.85 38.91
CA ARG A 561 -16.80 33.47 37.60
C ARG A 561 -17.40 32.72 36.42
N GLY A 562 -17.96 31.53 36.65
CA GLY A 562 -18.47 30.64 35.60
C GLY A 562 -17.43 29.61 35.14
N SER A 563 -17.90 28.62 34.38
CA SER A 563 -17.10 27.49 33.91
C SER A 563 -16.23 27.83 32.70
N TRP A 564 -15.11 27.11 32.54
CA TRP A 564 -14.24 27.22 31.37
C TRP A 564 -13.78 25.85 30.89
N LYS A 565 -13.25 25.82 29.66
CA LYS A 565 -12.81 24.60 28.98
C LYS A 565 -11.31 24.40 29.13
N ILE A 566 -10.88 23.16 29.35
CA ILE A 566 -9.47 22.75 29.41
C ILE A 566 -9.23 21.50 28.54
N PRO A 567 -8.09 21.40 27.85
CA PRO A 567 -7.74 20.19 27.11
C PRO A 567 -7.31 19.07 28.07
N VAL A 568 -7.76 17.85 27.80
CA VAL A 568 -7.43 16.64 28.58
C VAL A 568 -7.02 15.51 27.65
N VAL A 569 -6.23 14.57 28.17
CA VAL A 569 -5.85 13.31 27.52
C VAL A 569 -6.41 12.16 28.33
N TYR A 570 -6.87 11.09 27.69
CA TYR A 570 -7.51 9.98 28.40
C TYR A 570 -7.30 8.64 27.67
N ASP A 571 -7.37 7.54 28.42
CA ASP A 571 -7.37 6.18 27.86
C ASP A 571 -8.83 5.72 27.67
N VAL A 572 -9.21 5.32 26.46
CA VAL A 572 -10.58 4.87 26.16
C VAL A 572 -10.95 3.60 26.96
N ARG A 573 -9.94 2.79 27.30
CA ARG A 573 -10.10 1.52 28.01
C ARG A 573 -10.36 1.68 29.50
N ASN A 574 -10.11 2.87 30.06
CA ASN A 574 -10.24 3.09 31.50
C ASN A 574 -10.65 4.53 31.81
N ALA A 575 -11.87 4.69 32.35
CA ALA A 575 -12.41 5.99 32.74
C ALA A 575 -12.01 6.46 34.15
N ASN A 576 -11.18 5.73 34.89
CA ASN A 576 -10.78 6.10 36.24
C ASN A 576 -9.92 7.37 36.26
N GLU A 577 -9.13 7.59 35.21
CA GLU A 577 -8.12 8.64 35.17
C GLU A 577 -8.17 9.41 33.85
N ILE A 578 -8.07 10.74 33.97
CA ILE A 578 -7.76 11.63 32.84
C ILE A 578 -6.53 12.47 33.18
N TYR A 579 -5.84 12.95 32.16
CA TYR A 579 -4.56 13.62 32.29
C TYR A 579 -4.65 15.06 31.79
N LEU A 580 -4.24 16.00 32.64
CA LEU A 580 -4.09 17.40 32.26
C LEU A 580 -2.67 17.65 31.77
N LEU A 581 -2.54 18.20 30.57
CA LEU A 581 -1.25 18.61 30.04
C LEU A 581 -0.92 20.03 30.54
N VAL A 582 0.17 20.14 31.31
CA VAL A 582 0.68 21.39 31.88
C VAL A 582 2.00 21.76 31.18
N ASN A 583 2.32 23.05 31.07
CA ASN A 583 3.56 23.55 30.45
C ASN A 583 3.79 23.03 29.02
N ASN A 584 2.79 23.19 28.14
CA ASN A 584 2.84 22.70 26.75
C ASN A 584 3.12 21.19 26.62
N GLY A 585 2.66 20.38 27.58
CA GLY A 585 2.76 18.91 27.54
C GLY A 585 4.06 18.33 28.09
N ARG A 586 4.92 19.13 28.71
CA ARG A 586 6.14 18.64 29.39
C ARG A 586 5.88 18.08 30.79
N ARG A 587 4.74 18.42 31.39
CA ARG A 587 4.29 17.86 32.66
C ARG A 587 2.84 17.47 32.52
N PHE A 588 2.43 16.44 33.24
CA PHE A 588 1.04 16.07 33.35
C PHE A 588 0.61 16.04 34.81
N GLU A 589 -0.67 16.31 35.04
CA GLU A 589 -1.32 16.07 36.32
C GLU A 589 -2.41 15.03 36.13
N LYS A 590 -2.43 14.02 37.00
CA LYS A 590 -3.46 12.98 36.98
C LYS A 590 -4.71 13.49 37.69
N CYS A 591 -5.85 13.38 37.01
CA CYS A 591 -7.16 13.63 37.59
C CYS A 591 -7.87 12.30 37.78
N HIS A 592 -8.30 12.06 39.00
CA HIS A 592 -9.02 10.85 39.37
C HIS A 592 -10.52 11.09 39.30
N LEU A 593 -11.26 10.05 38.94
CA LEU A 593 -12.71 10.05 38.98
C LEU A 593 -13.18 10.40 40.41
N SER A 594 -14.14 11.31 40.52
CA SER A 594 -14.69 11.72 41.81
C SER A 594 -15.58 10.63 42.40
N ASP A 595 -15.63 10.53 43.73
CA ASP A 595 -16.52 9.63 44.46
C ASP A 595 -18.00 9.77 44.05
N LYS A 596 -18.43 10.97 43.61
CA LYS A 596 -19.80 11.18 43.09
C LYS A 596 -20.10 10.37 41.82
N ALA A 597 -19.05 9.92 41.15
CA ALA A 597 -19.08 9.19 39.90
C ALA A 597 -18.62 7.74 40.10
N GLU A 598 -18.64 7.23 41.34
CA GLU A 598 -18.17 5.88 41.71
C GLU A 598 -18.77 4.75 40.86
N ARG A 599 -20.03 4.92 40.42
CA ARG A 599 -20.73 3.97 39.54
C ARG A 599 -20.01 3.68 38.21
N TYR A 600 -19.04 4.49 37.82
CA TYR A 600 -18.26 4.31 36.60
C TYR A 600 -16.84 3.78 36.81
N TYR A 601 -16.43 3.46 38.04
CA TYR A 601 -15.12 2.87 38.26
C TYR A 601 -14.91 1.58 37.45
N ASN A 602 -13.70 1.45 36.89
CA ASN A 602 -13.23 0.31 36.09
C ASN A 602 -14.07 0.04 34.83
N LYS A 603 -14.84 1.03 34.36
CA LYS A 603 -15.57 0.95 33.09
C LYS A 603 -14.81 1.61 31.95
N ARG A 604 -15.09 1.15 30.73
CA ARG A 604 -14.61 1.80 29.51
C ARG A 604 -15.46 3.02 29.20
N PHE A 605 -14.89 3.99 28.50
CA PHE A 605 -15.64 5.21 28.11
C PHE A 605 -16.87 4.88 27.25
N GLU A 606 -16.78 3.87 26.39
CA GLU A 606 -17.88 3.42 25.52
C GLU A 606 -19.06 2.87 26.32
N GLU A 607 -18.79 1.99 27.30
CA GLU A 607 -19.82 1.45 28.21
C GLU A 607 -20.54 2.56 28.99
N ILE A 608 -19.81 3.60 29.36
CA ILE A 608 -20.38 4.75 30.09
C ILE A 608 -21.25 5.59 29.15
N GLU A 609 -20.84 5.78 27.90
CA GLU A 609 -21.64 6.49 26.89
C GLU A 609 -22.94 5.74 26.58
N GLU A 610 -22.90 4.40 26.51
CA GLU A 610 -24.08 3.55 26.38
C GLU A 610 -25.01 3.68 27.59
N LEU A 611 -24.46 3.63 28.81
CA LEU A 611 -25.23 3.85 30.04
C LEU A 611 -25.89 5.23 30.05
N HIS A 612 -25.19 6.29 29.65
CA HIS A 612 -25.77 7.64 29.52
C HIS A 612 -26.85 7.72 28.44
N ALA A 613 -26.76 6.92 27.38
CA ALA A 613 -27.80 6.86 26.35
C ALA A 613 -29.08 6.21 26.91
N LEU A 614 -28.94 5.09 27.63
CA LEU A 614 -30.04 4.40 28.30
C LEU A 614 -30.71 5.29 29.36
N GLU A 615 -29.93 5.97 30.20
CA GLU A 615 -30.46 6.88 31.22
C GLU A 615 -31.23 8.05 30.60
N ARG A 616 -30.72 8.64 29.51
CA ARG A 616 -31.42 9.70 28.77
C ARG A 616 -32.74 9.22 28.15
N GLN A 617 -32.85 7.94 27.81
CA GLN A 617 -34.10 7.37 27.33
C GLN A 617 -35.10 7.21 28.49
N LEU A 618 -34.67 6.63 29.61
CA LEU A 618 -35.49 6.48 30.81
C LEU A 618 -35.98 7.83 31.36
N GLU A 619 -35.13 8.86 31.32
CA GLU A 619 -35.50 10.21 31.75
C GLU A 619 -36.60 10.81 30.87
N LYS A 620 -36.56 10.59 29.55
CA LYS A 620 -37.62 11.03 28.62
C LYS A 620 -38.93 10.31 28.89
N GLU A 621 -38.89 9.00 29.13
CA GLU A 621 -40.08 8.20 29.46
C GLU A 621 -40.66 8.64 30.82
N GLY A 622 -39.81 8.84 31.83
CA GLY A 622 -40.21 9.34 33.14
C GLY A 622 -40.81 10.75 33.08
N ALA A 623 -40.23 11.65 32.28
CA ALA A 623 -40.77 13.00 32.07
C ALA A 623 -42.15 12.96 31.40
N TYR A 624 -42.36 12.06 30.44
CA TYR A 624 -43.68 11.84 29.82
C TYR A 624 -44.70 11.31 30.83
N ASN A 625 -44.33 10.32 31.63
CA ASN A 625 -45.22 9.77 32.68
C ASN A 625 -45.57 10.81 33.76
N ASN A 626 -44.61 11.65 34.14
CA ASN A 626 -44.86 12.77 35.06
C ASN A 626 -45.85 13.77 34.47
N LEU A 627 -45.73 14.09 33.17
CA LEU A 627 -46.69 14.97 32.48
C LEU A 627 -48.10 14.37 32.48
N VAL A 628 -48.23 13.07 32.15
CA VAL A 628 -49.53 12.38 32.18
C VAL A 628 -50.12 12.38 33.59
N SER A 629 -49.31 12.06 34.60
CA SER A 629 -49.73 12.05 36.00
C SER A 629 -50.15 13.45 36.50
N GLN A 630 -49.45 14.50 36.06
CA GLN A 630 -49.83 15.89 36.34
C GLN A 630 -51.16 16.25 35.68
N ILE A 631 -51.36 15.90 34.41
CA ILE A 631 -52.63 16.14 33.71
C ILE A 631 -53.79 15.40 34.39
N GLU A 632 -53.60 14.15 34.80
CA GLU A 632 -54.62 13.39 35.54
C GLU A 632 -54.95 14.02 36.89
N LEU A 633 -53.92 14.48 37.62
CA LEU A 633 -54.10 15.19 38.89
C LEU A 633 -54.86 16.49 38.68
N ASP A 634 -54.46 17.30 37.70
CA ASP A 634 -55.11 18.56 37.37
C ASP A 634 -56.58 18.34 36.98
N THR A 635 -56.87 17.33 36.15
CA THR A 635 -58.25 17.00 35.76
C THR A 635 -59.11 16.57 36.95
N LYS A 636 -58.56 15.76 37.87
CA LYS A 636 -59.26 15.34 39.09
C LYS A 636 -59.50 16.54 40.02
N VAL A 637 -58.52 17.42 40.18
CA VAL A 637 -58.64 18.65 40.96
C VAL A 637 -59.70 19.55 40.36
N GLU A 638 -59.68 19.78 39.05
CA GLU A 638 -60.69 20.56 38.33
C GLU A 638 -62.10 20.01 38.57
N ALA A 639 -62.32 18.70 38.39
CA ALA A 639 -63.62 18.06 38.63
C ALA A 639 -64.12 18.23 40.07
N ILE A 640 -63.24 18.08 41.07
CA ILE A 640 -63.58 18.32 42.49
C ILE A 640 -63.94 19.79 42.70
N THR A 641 -63.15 20.72 42.14
CA THR A 641 -63.40 22.16 42.28
C THR A 641 -64.68 22.60 41.59
N GLU A 642 -65.01 22.10 40.40
CA GLU A 642 -66.27 22.41 39.71
C GLU A 642 -67.48 21.91 40.49
N LYS A 643 -67.42 20.68 41.02
CA LYS A 643 -68.50 20.13 41.86
C LYS A 643 -68.68 20.98 43.12
N ALA A 644 -67.57 21.28 43.82
CA ALA A 644 -67.59 22.12 45.00
C ALA A 644 -68.10 23.55 44.69
N MET A 645 -67.73 24.12 43.55
CA MET A 645 -68.24 25.43 43.10
C MET A 645 -69.75 25.39 42.85
N LYS A 646 -70.26 24.37 42.15
CA LYS A 646 -71.71 24.20 41.90
C LYS A 646 -72.50 24.04 43.20
N GLU A 647 -72.03 23.19 44.11
CA GLU A 647 -72.65 22.97 45.42
C GLU A 647 -72.61 24.24 46.29
N THR A 648 -71.48 24.94 46.29
CA THR A 648 -71.33 26.21 47.01
C THR A 648 -72.25 27.27 46.42
N GLN A 649 -72.32 27.40 45.09
CA GLN A 649 -73.15 28.37 44.38
C GLN A 649 -74.64 28.15 44.65
N THR A 650 -75.12 26.90 44.55
CA THR A 650 -76.51 26.56 44.91
C THR A 650 -76.80 26.81 46.40
N ALA A 651 -75.86 26.51 47.30
CA ALA A 651 -75.98 26.85 48.72
C ALA A 651 -75.94 28.37 48.99
N VAL A 652 -75.26 29.16 48.15
CA VAL A 652 -75.28 30.63 48.21
C VAL A 652 -76.62 31.17 47.77
N GLU A 653 -77.12 30.71 46.62
CA GLU A 653 -78.38 31.14 46.02
C GLU A 653 -79.59 30.81 46.91
N ASN A 654 -79.56 29.67 47.60
CA ASN A 654 -80.60 29.26 48.54
C ASN A 654 -80.49 29.90 49.94
N SER A 655 -79.48 30.75 50.21
CA SER A 655 -79.27 31.36 51.54
C SER A 655 -79.63 32.84 51.58
N ASN A 656 -80.37 33.25 52.63
CA ASN A 656 -80.76 34.65 52.87
C ASN A 656 -79.70 35.47 53.64
N LEU A 657 -78.44 35.00 53.71
CA LEU A 657 -77.38 35.61 54.51
C LEU A 657 -76.56 36.63 53.70
N SER A 658 -76.34 37.83 54.26
CA SER A 658 -75.48 38.85 53.66
C SER A 658 -74.00 38.43 53.65
N ARG A 659 -73.23 38.89 52.64
CA ARG A 659 -71.78 38.64 52.51
C ARG A 659 -71.00 38.98 53.78
N ASN A 660 -71.37 40.06 54.48
CA ASN A 660 -70.75 40.45 55.76
C ASN A 660 -71.11 39.53 56.93
N GLN A 661 -72.32 38.96 56.96
CA GLN A 661 -72.72 37.99 57.99
C GLN A 661 -72.01 36.65 57.81
N ARG A 662 -71.78 36.21 56.57
CA ARG A 662 -71.01 35.01 56.25
C ARG A 662 -69.56 35.09 56.74
N LEU A 663 -68.92 36.24 56.58
CA LEU A 663 -67.55 36.48 57.07
C LEU A 663 -67.48 36.59 58.60
N LYS A 664 -68.49 37.18 59.26
CA LYS A 664 -68.53 37.35 60.72
C LYS A 664 -68.69 36.02 61.49
N ASN A 665 -69.33 35.02 60.87
CA ASN A 665 -69.60 33.72 61.48
C ASN A 665 -68.48 32.67 61.29
N ILE A 666 -67.37 33.02 60.63
CA ILE A 666 -66.28 32.07 60.31
C ILE A 666 -65.76 31.34 61.56
N ASN A 667 -65.47 32.06 62.65
CA ASN A 667 -64.91 31.45 63.86
C ASN A 667 -65.87 30.45 64.51
N LYS A 668 -67.17 30.80 64.57
CA LYS A 668 -68.21 29.92 65.11
C LYS A 668 -68.43 28.68 64.25
N ASN A 669 -68.44 28.85 62.91
CA ASN A 669 -68.56 27.73 61.97
C ASN A 669 -67.33 26.81 62.03
N ARG A 670 -66.13 27.39 62.22
CA ARG A 670 -64.90 26.62 62.38
C ARG A 670 -64.88 25.82 63.68
N GLU A 671 -65.43 26.35 64.77
CA GLU A 671 -65.57 25.60 66.03
C GLU A 671 -66.55 24.42 65.90
N MET A 672 -67.72 24.63 65.28
CA MET A 672 -68.66 23.55 64.98
C MET A 672 -68.02 22.46 64.11
N GLN A 673 -67.33 22.83 63.02
CA GLN A 673 -66.64 21.86 62.16
C GLN A 673 -65.53 21.10 62.90
N LYS A 674 -64.78 21.78 63.78
CA LYS A 674 -63.76 21.13 64.61
C LYS A 674 -64.37 20.12 65.58
N GLU A 675 -65.52 20.41 66.17
CA GLU A 675 -66.22 19.46 67.06
C GLU A 675 -66.78 18.26 66.31
N GLU A 676 -67.29 18.45 65.09
CA GLU A 676 -67.71 17.35 64.22
C GLU A 676 -66.53 16.48 63.78
N ASN A 677 -65.45 17.09 63.30
CA ASN A 677 -64.23 16.38 62.93
C ASN A 677 -63.64 15.62 64.12
N ARG A 678 -63.66 16.19 65.33
CA ARG A 678 -63.21 15.50 66.55
C ARG A 678 -64.03 14.26 66.89
N LYS A 679 -65.30 14.20 66.49
CA LYS A 679 -66.16 13.01 66.68
C LYS A 679 -65.88 11.94 65.63
N THR A 680 -65.58 12.32 64.40
CA THR A 680 -65.33 11.39 63.28
C THR A 680 -63.88 10.91 63.21
N GLU A 681 -62.91 11.76 63.55
CA GLU A 681 -61.47 11.45 63.62
C GLU A 681 -61.07 10.88 64.99
N ALA A 682 -62.03 10.71 65.92
CA ALA A 682 -61.79 10.04 67.19
C ALA A 682 -61.41 8.58 66.94
N PHE A 683 -60.23 8.18 67.41
CA PHE A 683 -59.83 6.78 67.40
C PHE A 683 -60.77 5.98 68.31
N VAL A 684 -61.57 5.09 67.72
CA VAL A 684 -62.34 4.07 68.44
C VAL A 684 -61.53 2.79 68.40
N LEU A 685 -61.07 2.33 69.56
CA LEU A 685 -60.35 1.06 69.71
C LEU A 685 -61.26 0.05 70.44
N GLY A 686 -61.56 -1.06 69.77
CA GLY A 686 -62.42 -2.15 70.27
C GLY A 686 -63.51 -2.52 69.25
N GLU A 687 -63.65 -3.82 68.96
CA GLU A 687 -64.68 -4.36 68.06
C GLU A 687 -66.08 -4.15 68.66
N ASN A 688 -66.96 -3.50 67.91
CA ASN A 688 -68.41 -3.53 68.17
C ASN A 688 -69.09 -4.28 67.02
N GLU A 689 -69.59 -5.47 67.33
CA GLU A 689 -70.56 -6.19 66.55
C GLU A 689 -71.93 -5.49 66.59
N GLN A 690 -72.61 -5.52 65.43
CA GLN A 690 -74.03 -5.20 65.15
C GLN A 690 -74.36 -3.69 65.03
N GLU A 691 -75.14 -3.20 64.06
CA GLU A 691 -76.04 -3.80 63.07
C GLU A 691 -76.37 -2.69 62.04
N GLN A 692 -76.19 -2.88 60.73
CA GLN A 692 -76.92 -2.08 59.73
C GLN A 692 -77.28 -2.90 58.49
N LYS A 693 -78.58 -2.79 58.18
CA LYS A 693 -79.40 -3.46 57.17
C LYS A 693 -78.75 -3.71 55.81
N LYS A 694 -78.98 -4.94 55.32
CA LYS A 694 -78.97 -5.32 53.91
C LYS A 694 -79.86 -4.40 53.07
N GLU A 695 -79.27 -3.77 52.07
CA GLU A 695 -79.86 -3.73 50.72
C GLU A 695 -78.80 -4.24 49.74
N SER A 696 -79.19 -5.28 49.02
CA SER A 696 -78.37 -6.04 48.08
C SER A 696 -78.26 -5.32 46.74
N VAL A 697 -77.03 -5.08 46.28
CA VAL A 697 -76.70 -5.23 44.86
C VAL A 697 -75.39 -6.00 44.76
N SER A 698 -75.51 -7.21 44.24
CA SER A 698 -74.45 -8.16 43.97
C SER A 698 -73.51 -7.70 42.87
N GLN A 699 -72.20 -7.85 43.07
CA GLN A 699 -71.32 -8.42 42.05
C GLN A 699 -70.07 -9.04 42.70
N SER A 700 -70.09 -10.37 42.71
CA SER A 700 -69.02 -11.37 42.86
C SER A 700 -67.60 -10.90 43.22
N VAL A 701 -67.18 -11.30 44.42
CA VAL A 701 -65.78 -11.49 44.81
C VAL A 701 -65.35 -12.89 44.35
N GLN A 702 -64.21 -13.00 43.66
CA GLN A 702 -63.34 -14.15 43.80
C GLN A 702 -62.04 -13.67 44.43
N ASP A 703 -61.79 -14.27 45.57
CA ASP A 703 -60.71 -14.04 46.52
C ASP A 703 -59.52 -14.87 46.06
N GLU A 704 -58.42 -14.23 45.65
CA GLU A 704 -57.12 -14.91 45.52
C GLU A 704 -56.07 -14.09 46.27
N SER A 705 -55.59 -14.70 47.35
CA SER A 705 -54.35 -14.49 48.11
C SER A 705 -53.51 -13.26 47.75
N ILE A 706 -53.34 -12.37 48.74
CA ILE A 706 -52.27 -11.37 48.76
C ILE A 706 -50.93 -12.12 48.81
N GLU A 707 -50.30 -12.28 47.65
CA GLU A 707 -48.94 -12.78 47.53
C GLU A 707 -47.96 -11.60 47.71
N TYR A 708 -47.04 -11.74 48.66
CA TYR A 708 -45.94 -10.81 48.88
C TYR A 708 -45.06 -10.74 47.62
N VAL A 709 -45.10 -9.62 46.90
CA VAL A 709 -44.21 -9.36 45.76
C VAL A 709 -42.87 -8.83 46.26
N ALA A 710 -41.84 -9.68 46.26
CA ALA A 710 -40.46 -9.27 46.53
C ALA A 710 -39.96 -8.27 45.46
N PRO A 711 -39.01 -7.37 45.78
CA PRO A 711 -38.43 -6.45 44.80
C PRO A 711 -37.80 -7.26 43.66
N ALA A 712 -38.16 -6.93 42.41
CA ALA A 712 -37.68 -7.63 41.23
C ALA A 712 -36.14 -7.71 41.22
N GLU A 713 -35.59 -8.89 41.51
CA GLU A 713 -34.18 -9.14 41.25
C GLU A 713 -33.95 -9.03 39.74
N LYS A 714 -32.87 -8.34 39.35
CA LYS A 714 -32.47 -8.04 37.97
C LYS A 714 -32.32 -9.27 37.04
N ILE A 715 -32.59 -10.47 37.53
CA ILE A 715 -32.39 -11.75 36.87
C ILE A 715 -33.61 -12.15 36.01
N ASP A 716 -34.83 -11.69 36.33
CA ASP A 716 -36.03 -12.12 35.59
C ASP A 716 -36.23 -11.40 34.25
N LYS A 717 -35.79 -10.13 34.13
CA LYS A 717 -35.72 -9.43 32.82
C LYS A 717 -34.65 -10.01 31.90
N LEU A 718 -33.59 -10.63 32.45
CA LEU A 718 -32.57 -11.31 31.65
C LEU A 718 -33.10 -12.64 31.08
N LYS A 719 -33.94 -13.37 31.82
CA LYS A 719 -34.60 -14.60 31.33
C LYS A 719 -35.62 -14.33 30.22
N SER A 720 -36.38 -13.23 30.29
CA SER A 720 -37.35 -12.89 29.24
C SER A 720 -36.67 -12.48 27.93
N ILE A 721 -35.53 -11.78 28.00
CA ILE A 721 -34.73 -11.41 26.82
C ILE A 721 -34.02 -12.63 26.22
N LEU A 722 -33.58 -13.59 27.04
CA LEU A 722 -33.02 -14.87 26.58
C LEU A 722 -34.06 -15.75 25.87
N ALA A 723 -35.32 -15.76 26.33
CA ALA A 723 -36.40 -16.52 25.70
C ALA A 723 -36.87 -15.95 24.35
N GLU A 724 -36.73 -14.64 24.12
CA GLU A 724 -37.00 -14.00 22.82
C GLU A 724 -35.89 -14.27 21.79
N LEU A 725 -34.65 -14.52 22.24
CA LEU A 725 -33.52 -14.83 21.35
C LEU A 725 -33.48 -16.30 20.89
N ASP A 726 -34.05 -17.23 21.68
CA ASP A 726 -34.17 -18.65 21.29
C ASP A 726 -35.33 -18.93 20.32
N GLY A 727 -36.17 -17.92 20.02
CA GLY A 727 -37.34 -18.02 19.14
C GLY A 727 -37.08 -17.79 17.64
N GLU A 728 -35.88 -17.39 17.22
CA GLU A 728 -35.55 -17.13 15.80
C GLU A 728 -34.81 -18.27 15.07
N HIS A 729 -34.74 -19.46 15.67
CA HIS A 729 -34.33 -20.69 14.98
C HIS A 729 -35.39 -21.80 15.14
N ALA A 730 -36.48 -21.65 14.39
CA ALA A 730 -37.39 -22.74 14.00
C ALA A 730 -37.61 -22.71 12.47
#